data_AF-A0A4Q4YI70-F1
#
_entry.id   AF-A0A4Q4YI70-F1
#
_cell.length_a   1.000
_cell.length_b   1.000
_cell.length_c   1.000
_cell.angle_alpha   90.00
_cell.angle_beta   90.00
_cell.angle_gamma   90.00
#
_symmetry.space_group_name_H-M   'P 1'
#
loop_
_entity.id
_entity.type
_entity.pdbx_description
1 polymer ?
#
loop_
_entity_poly.entity_id
_entity_poly.type
_entity_poly.pdbx_seq_one_letter_code
_entity_poly.pdbx_strand_id
1 'polypeptide(L)'
;MATLHVQQSGWHEGELAVHSLLKVPPRYQNPTSAGLPPHLGYRVAISPLVAFGALDEHGWPWTTLWGGERGFAHPVAQGILGMQSLVNRRHDPVVCALIGNVATDGELVRPEDAEDGVKLMSGLSIDLETRDRVKLAGRMVIGAVTARPDGKGKDGEESGVGEAQLAMLVEESLGNCPKYVNKKDISPHVPSPELVSNSLPLPPEATTLLEKADMFFLSSTNGRTMDTNHRGGPPGFVRVVNNSVAAGVVLVYPEYSGNRLYQTLGNLHVNPKVGMVVPDYETSDVLYLTGEIQLLVGQDAAKLMPHTKLVVKVVVREARLVKDGLSFRGEVGERSPYNPPVRRLAAEGAIGQAGASPEATATATLVGRENLSPTVSRYTFRLSPPHIGGGELLKMWKPGQHVTLDFSETLDVGYSHMRDEDPQYLNDDFVRTFTISNAPSRGEMHVKEGTELQITARKHGPVTALLQRQNLRVPLEVSVLGFGGEESFQISAGGGQDQKVPVFIAGGVGITPLLAQAPGILGDGGLKRASGLALLWSVRAEDIPFAAKALGRIPGLANRTRLFVTGAETVLSQTQQEMVKNMEEKGARIEVRRMEKVDVLDSGTTAEDRKFFVCAGPEMQKVVMRWLEHEDAVTESFKY
;
A
#
# COMPACT_ATOMS: atom_id res chain seq x y z
N MET A 1 -35.02 -15.63 -39.18
CA MET A 1 -35.00 -15.41 -37.72
C MET A 1 -33.93 -16.32 -37.13
N ALA A 2 -32.71 -15.81 -36.94
CA ALA A 2 -31.67 -16.54 -36.23
C ALA A 2 -31.88 -16.28 -34.74
N THR A 3 -32.27 -17.33 -34.01
CA THR A 3 -32.33 -17.33 -32.55
C THR A 3 -30.92 -17.17 -32.00
N LEU A 4 -30.62 -15.99 -31.44
CA LEU A 4 -29.46 -15.74 -30.59
C LEU A 4 -29.53 -16.73 -29.41
N HIS A 5 -28.72 -17.78 -29.46
CA HIS A 5 -28.44 -18.59 -28.29
C HIS A 5 -27.64 -17.72 -27.32
N VAL A 6 -28.33 -17.12 -26.34
CA VAL A 6 -27.70 -16.52 -25.16
C VAL A 6 -27.00 -17.66 -24.43
N GLN A 7 -25.68 -17.77 -24.62
CA GLN A 7 -24.84 -18.68 -23.88
C GLN A 7 -24.92 -18.26 -22.41
N GLN A 8 -25.39 -19.15 -21.53
CA GLN A 8 -25.47 -18.86 -20.09
C GLN A 8 -24.10 -18.41 -19.58
N SER A 9 -24.06 -17.30 -18.85
CA SER A 9 -22.86 -16.74 -18.22
C SER A 9 -22.37 -17.65 -17.10
N GLY A 10 -21.65 -18.70 -17.49
CA GLY A 10 -20.90 -19.56 -16.59
C GLY A 10 -19.56 -18.93 -16.20
N TRP A 11 -18.93 -19.50 -15.18
CA TRP A 11 -17.53 -19.24 -14.90
C TRP A 11 -16.67 -19.78 -16.05
N HIS A 12 -15.72 -18.99 -16.54
CA HIS A 12 -14.78 -19.50 -17.53
C HIS A 12 -13.64 -20.29 -16.85
N GLU A 13 -12.97 -21.18 -17.59
CA GLU A 13 -12.00 -22.14 -17.02
C GLU A 13 -10.88 -21.46 -16.21
N GLY A 14 -10.41 -20.30 -16.66
CA GLY A 14 -9.39 -19.52 -15.97
C GLY A 14 -9.86 -18.99 -14.62
N GLU A 15 -11.11 -18.52 -14.50
CA GLU A 15 -11.67 -18.11 -13.21
C GLU A 15 -11.71 -19.29 -12.24
N LEU A 16 -12.20 -20.45 -12.70
CA LEU A 16 -12.26 -21.67 -11.89
C LEU A 16 -10.86 -22.17 -11.47
N ALA A 17 -9.87 -22.03 -12.35
CA ALA A 17 -8.48 -22.35 -12.03
C ALA A 17 -7.93 -21.43 -10.95
N VAL A 18 -8.19 -20.11 -11.02
CA VAL A 18 -7.79 -19.16 -9.97
C VAL A 18 -8.53 -19.40 -8.66
N HIS A 19 -9.81 -19.73 -8.71
CA HIS A 19 -10.58 -20.20 -7.55
C HIS A 19 -9.91 -21.39 -6.86
N SER A 20 -9.51 -22.39 -7.64
CA SER A 20 -8.82 -23.58 -7.14
C SER A 20 -7.44 -23.26 -6.57
N LEU A 21 -6.65 -22.45 -7.29
CA LEU A 21 -5.33 -21.99 -6.90
C LEU A 21 -5.35 -21.25 -5.55
N LEU A 22 -6.35 -20.41 -5.34
CA LEU A 22 -6.52 -19.63 -4.11
C LEU A 22 -7.35 -20.35 -3.04
N LYS A 23 -7.78 -21.60 -3.30
CA LYS A 23 -8.64 -22.39 -2.41
C LYS A 23 -9.92 -21.65 -2.01
N VAL A 24 -10.50 -20.92 -2.97
CA VAL A 24 -11.74 -20.15 -2.81
C VAL A 24 -12.83 -20.82 -3.64
N PRO A 25 -13.91 -21.35 -3.04
CA PRO A 25 -15.00 -21.92 -3.82
C PRO A 25 -15.66 -20.83 -4.69
N PRO A 26 -16.01 -21.12 -5.95
CA PRO A 26 -16.76 -20.19 -6.79
C PRO A 26 -18.13 -19.91 -6.19
N ARG A 27 -18.65 -18.69 -6.39
CA ARG A 27 -20.05 -18.42 -6.02
C ARG A 27 -20.98 -19.24 -6.92
N TYR A 28 -22.19 -19.51 -6.41
CA TYR A 28 -23.19 -20.32 -7.13
C TYR A 28 -23.49 -19.83 -8.55
N GLN A 29 -23.39 -18.52 -8.85
CA GLN A 29 -23.58 -17.95 -10.18
C GLN A 29 -22.62 -16.79 -10.46
N ASN A 30 -22.16 -16.66 -11.71
CA ASN A 30 -21.40 -15.50 -12.19
C ASN A 30 -22.40 -14.34 -12.42
N PRO A 31 -22.25 -13.19 -11.76
CA PRO A 31 -23.20 -12.07 -11.85
C PRO A 31 -23.05 -11.24 -13.14
N THR A 32 -22.16 -11.64 -14.05
CA THR A 32 -21.98 -10.96 -15.35
C THR A 32 -23.26 -11.06 -16.17
N SER A 33 -23.74 -9.90 -16.61
CA SER A 33 -24.92 -9.78 -17.46
C SER A 33 -24.53 -9.97 -18.92
N ALA A 34 -25.35 -10.70 -19.68
CA ALA A 34 -25.27 -10.68 -21.13
C ALA A 34 -25.78 -9.32 -21.66
N GLY A 35 -25.03 -8.71 -22.56
CA GLY A 35 -25.32 -7.40 -23.14
C GLY A 35 -25.11 -6.23 -22.16
N LEU A 36 -25.74 -5.10 -22.47
CA LEU A 36 -25.72 -3.87 -21.65
C LEU A 36 -27.13 -3.56 -21.10
N PRO A 37 -27.45 -3.95 -19.85
CA PRO A 37 -28.66 -3.53 -19.17
C PRO A 37 -28.80 -2.00 -19.10
N PRO A 38 -30.00 -1.41 -19.24
CA PRO A 38 -30.19 0.04 -19.28
C PRO A 38 -29.61 0.80 -18.07
N HIS A 39 -29.72 0.22 -16.88
CA HIS A 39 -29.19 0.82 -15.65
C HIS A 39 -27.65 0.92 -15.63
N LEU A 40 -26.96 -0.04 -16.27
CA LEU A 40 -25.50 0.02 -16.45
C LEU A 40 -25.16 1.02 -17.55
N GLY A 41 -25.94 1.07 -18.63
CA GLY A 41 -25.77 2.08 -19.69
C GLY A 41 -25.86 3.52 -19.19
N TYR A 42 -26.82 3.82 -18.29
CA TYR A 42 -26.91 5.13 -17.64
C TYR A 42 -25.67 5.47 -16.81
N ARG A 43 -25.15 4.50 -16.04
CA ARG A 43 -23.93 4.67 -15.24
C ARG A 43 -22.70 4.95 -16.12
N VAL A 44 -22.62 4.29 -17.28
CA VAL A 44 -21.57 4.58 -18.27
C VAL A 44 -21.70 6.02 -18.78
N ALA A 45 -22.91 6.45 -19.14
CA ALA A 45 -23.16 7.79 -19.67
C ALA A 45 -22.80 8.92 -18.70
N ILE A 46 -22.95 8.72 -17.40
CA ILE A 46 -22.58 9.74 -16.41
C ILE A 46 -21.11 9.67 -15.99
N SER A 47 -20.35 8.65 -16.38
CA SER A 47 -18.95 8.53 -15.98
C SER A 47 -18.05 9.43 -16.82
N PRO A 48 -17.11 10.18 -16.22
CA PRO A 48 -16.21 11.06 -16.96
C PRO A 48 -15.09 10.31 -17.69
N LEU A 49 -14.80 9.06 -17.31
CA LEU A 49 -13.69 8.29 -17.84
C LEU A 49 -14.11 6.88 -18.24
N VAL A 50 -13.46 6.35 -19.28
CA VAL A 50 -13.52 4.93 -19.64
C VAL A 50 -12.12 4.45 -20.00
N ALA A 51 -11.63 3.44 -19.30
CA ALA A 51 -10.44 2.72 -19.71
C ALA A 51 -10.81 1.70 -20.78
N PHE A 52 -10.09 1.67 -21.90
CA PHE A 52 -10.34 0.73 -23.00
C PHE A 52 -9.21 -0.26 -23.19
N GLY A 53 -9.57 -1.49 -23.53
CA GLY A 53 -8.64 -2.55 -23.90
C GLY A 53 -8.88 -3.01 -25.33
N ALA A 54 -7.79 -3.21 -26.06
CA ALA A 54 -7.80 -3.80 -27.40
C ALA A 54 -6.56 -4.68 -27.61
N LEU A 55 -6.59 -5.52 -28.65
CA LEU A 55 -5.46 -6.35 -29.06
C LEU A 55 -4.77 -5.71 -30.27
N ASP A 56 -3.45 -5.65 -30.27
CA ASP A 56 -2.70 -5.33 -31.49
C ASP A 56 -2.69 -6.50 -32.48
N GLU A 57 -2.06 -6.29 -33.65
CA GLU A 57 -1.95 -7.28 -34.73
C GLU A 57 -1.20 -8.57 -34.32
N HIS A 58 -0.48 -8.55 -33.21
CA HIS A 58 0.24 -9.70 -32.65
C HIS A 58 -0.51 -10.32 -31.46
N GLY A 59 -1.74 -9.88 -31.21
CA GLY A 59 -2.59 -10.35 -30.12
C GLY A 59 -2.07 -9.95 -28.73
N TRP A 60 -1.28 -8.88 -28.62
CA TRP A 60 -0.91 -8.31 -27.33
C TRP A 60 -1.97 -7.32 -26.87
N PRO A 61 -2.49 -7.47 -25.63
CA PRO A 61 -3.40 -6.48 -25.09
C PRO A 61 -2.66 -5.17 -24.83
N TRP A 62 -3.34 -4.07 -25.15
CA TRP A 62 -3.02 -2.72 -24.74
C TRP A 62 -4.20 -2.13 -23.97
N THR A 63 -3.91 -1.18 -23.09
CA THR A 63 -4.95 -0.44 -22.37
C THR A 63 -4.74 1.05 -22.56
N THR A 64 -5.81 1.82 -22.66
CA THR A 64 -5.79 3.29 -22.66
C THR A 64 -6.86 3.84 -21.72
N LEU A 65 -6.89 5.16 -21.52
CA LEU A 65 -7.87 5.87 -20.73
C LEU A 65 -8.34 7.11 -21.48
N TRP A 66 -9.64 7.14 -21.83
CA TRP A 66 -10.26 8.25 -22.56
C TRP A 66 -11.30 8.97 -21.69
N GLY A 67 -11.68 10.18 -22.09
CA GLY A 67 -12.74 10.95 -21.47
C GLY A 67 -12.30 12.34 -21.01
N GLY A 68 -12.76 12.75 -19.84
CA GLY A 68 -12.63 14.10 -19.29
C GLY A 68 -13.97 14.80 -19.17
N GLU A 69 -14.90 14.50 -20.09
CA GLU A 69 -16.26 15.01 -20.08
C GLU A 69 -17.26 13.88 -19.85
N ARG A 70 -18.27 14.12 -19.01
CA ARG A 70 -19.37 13.17 -18.82
C ARG A 70 -20.23 13.12 -20.09
N GLY A 71 -20.75 11.95 -20.43
CA GLY A 71 -21.56 11.75 -21.63
C GLY A 71 -20.77 11.41 -22.88
N PHE A 72 -19.43 11.44 -22.85
CA PHE A 72 -18.59 11.11 -24.01
C PHE A 72 -18.76 9.66 -24.49
N ALA A 73 -19.19 8.75 -23.60
CA ALA A 73 -19.54 7.37 -23.90
C ALA A 73 -20.96 7.08 -23.44
N HIS A 74 -21.87 6.71 -24.34
CA HIS A 74 -23.28 6.51 -24.00
C HIS A 74 -23.97 5.48 -24.91
N PRO A 75 -25.05 4.81 -24.45
CA PRO A 75 -25.82 3.92 -25.31
C PRO A 75 -26.40 4.70 -26.51
N VAL A 76 -26.24 4.16 -27.72
CA VAL A 76 -26.80 4.71 -28.97
C VAL A 76 -27.83 3.79 -29.61
N ALA A 77 -27.78 2.50 -29.28
CA ALA A 77 -28.79 1.50 -29.63
C ALA A 77 -28.77 0.37 -28.60
N GLN A 78 -29.67 -0.61 -28.73
CA GLN A 78 -29.71 -1.77 -27.84
C GLN A 78 -28.38 -2.54 -27.89
N GLY A 79 -27.65 -2.56 -26.77
CA GLY A 79 -26.34 -3.22 -26.67
C GLY A 79 -25.18 -2.48 -27.34
N ILE A 80 -25.41 -1.32 -27.99
CA ILE A 80 -24.36 -0.55 -28.66
C ILE A 80 -24.02 0.69 -27.85
N LEU A 81 -22.74 0.81 -27.49
CA LEU A 81 -22.16 1.97 -26.83
C LEU A 81 -21.42 2.81 -27.87
N GLY A 82 -21.84 4.06 -28.06
CA GLY A 82 -21.15 5.05 -28.88
C GLY A 82 -20.21 5.90 -28.03
N MET A 83 -19.09 6.32 -28.60
CA MET A 83 -18.04 7.07 -27.91
C MET A 83 -17.49 8.17 -28.82
N GLN A 84 -17.27 9.35 -28.25
CA GLN A 84 -16.61 10.47 -28.91
C GLN A 84 -15.64 11.11 -27.92
N SER A 85 -14.34 11.15 -28.22
CA SER A 85 -13.34 11.70 -27.30
C SER A 85 -12.12 12.26 -28.02
N LEU A 86 -11.46 13.23 -27.39
CA LEU A 86 -10.12 13.64 -27.82
C LEU A 86 -9.13 12.53 -27.46
N VAL A 87 -8.30 12.15 -28.42
CA VAL A 87 -7.30 11.10 -28.25
C VAL A 87 -5.96 11.51 -28.81
N ASN A 88 -4.90 10.92 -28.28
CA ASN A 88 -3.59 10.94 -28.91
C ASN A 88 -3.59 9.98 -30.10
N ARG A 89 -3.71 10.50 -31.31
CA ARG A 89 -3.80 9.67 -32.53
C ARG A 89 -2.48 9.01 -32.93
N ARG A 90 -1.35 9.42 -32.36
CA ARG A 90 -0.01 8.96 -32.75
C ARG A 90 0.55 7.90 -31.83
N HIS A 91 0.35 8.06 -30.52
CA HIS A 91 1.08 7.27 -29.52
C HIS A 91 0.18 6.47 -28.59
N ASP A 92 -1.15 6.64 -28.65
CA ASP A 92 -2.10 5.76 -27.95
C ASP A 92 -2.14 4.39 -28.67
N PRO A 93 -1.67 3.31 -28.02
CA PRO A 93 -1.61 1.99 -28.65
C PRO A 93 -2.99 1.38 -28.91
N VAL A 94 -4.02 1.75 -28.15
CA VAL A 94 -5.39 1.25 -28.37
C VAL A 94 -6.02 1.94 -29.58
N VAL A 95 -5.75 3.24 -29.80
CA VAL A 95 -6.11 3.92 -31.05
C VAL A 95 -5.46 3.21 -32.23
N CYS A 96 -4.15 2.94 -32.16
CA CYS A 96 -3.43 2.22 -33.22
C CYS A 96 -4.03 0.82 -33.47
N ALA A 97 -4.35 0.07 -32.42
CA ALA A 97 -4.91 -1.28 -32.53
C ALA A 97 -6.33 -1.29 -33.16
N LEU A 98 -7.20 -0.36 -32.74
CA LEU A 98 -8.59 -0.34 -33.20
C LEU A 98 -8.78 0.35 -34.54
N ILE A 99 -8.08 1.47 -34.79
CA ILE A 99 -8.37 2.38 -35.90
C ILE A 99 -7.16 2.51 -36.86
N GLY A 100 -5.98 2.00 -36.49
CA GLY A 100 -4.78 2.08 -37.34
C GLY A 100 -3.98 3.37 -37.15
N ASN A 101 -2.95 3.57 -37.99
CA ASN A 101 -2.04 4.71 -37.90
C ASN A 101 -2.58 5.98 -38.59
N VAL A 102 -1.98 7.12 -38.26
CA VAL A 102 -2.17 8.51 -38.77
C VAL A 102 -2.49 8.67 -40.27
N ALA A 103 -2.16 7.68 -41.11
CA ALA A 103 -2.35 7.71 -42.55
C ALA A 103 -3.82 7.63 -43.01
N THR A 104 -4.77 7.34 -42.12
CA THR A 104 -6.19 7.09 -42.41
C THR A 104 -7.10 8.17 -41.80
N ASP A 105 -6.73 9.45 -41.97
CA ASP A 105 -7.47 10.57 -41.36
C ASP A 105 -8.93 10.62 -41.82
N GLY A 106 -9.86 10.41 -40.89
CA GLY A 106 -11.30 10.37 -41.16
C GLY A 106 -11.81 9.14 -41.93
N GLU A 107 -10.96 8.15 -42.23
CA GLU A 107 -11.43 6.91 -42.85
C GLU A 107 -12.17 6.03 -41.83
N LEU A 108 -13.27 5.43 -42.28
CA LEU A 108 -14.05 4.50 -41.45
C LEU A 108 -13.37 3.13 -41.42
N VAL A 109 -13.02 2.67 -40.23
CA VAL A 109 -12.49 1.33 -40.01
C VAL A 109 -13.59 0.41 -39.51
N ARG A 110 -13.73 -0.74 -40.18
CA ARG A 110 -14.67 -1.80 -39.79
C ARG A 110 -13.91 -3.07 -39.40
N PRO A 111 -14.44 -3.88 -38.48
CA PRO A 111 -13.84 -5.17 -38.11
C PRO A 111 -13.65 -6.12 -39.31
N GLU A 112 -14.51 -6.02 -40.32
CA GLU A 112 -14.43 -6.78 -41.58
C GLU A 112 -13.13 -6.54 -42.35
N ASP A 113 -12.44 -5.41 -42.08
CA ASP A 113 -11.16 -5.07 -42.68
C ASP A 113 -9.97 -5.77 -41.98
N ALA A 114 -10.19 -6.43 -40.84
CA ALA A 114 -9.17 -7.19 -40.12
C ALA A 114 -9.10 -8.66 -40.59
N GLU A 115 -7.93 -9.31 -40.46
CA GLU A 115 -7.73 -10.70 -40.93
C GLU A 115 -8.77 -11.70 -40.40
N ASP A 116 -9.15 -11.57 -39.12
CA ASP A 116 -10.13 -12.45 -38.46
C ASP A 116 -11.58 -11.93 -38.55
N GLY A 117 -11.81 -10.78 -39.22
CA GLY A 117 -13.12 -10.13 -39.33
C GLY A 117 -13.70 -9.62 -37.99
N VAL A 118 -12.90 -9.59 -36.93
CA VAL A 118 -13.32 -9.27 -35.56
C VAL A 118 -12.24 -8.42 -34.87
N LYS A 119 -12.66 -7.33 -34.22
CA LYS A 119 -11.82 -6.58 -33.27
C LYS A 119 -12.41 -6.65 -31.86
N LEU A 120 -11.81 -7.50 -31.02
CA LEU A 120 -12.17 -7.61 -29.61
C LEU A 120 -11.88 -6.30 -28.88
N MET A 121 -12.77 -5.95 -27.95
CA MET A 121 -12.66 -4.74 -27.15
C MET A 121 -13.22 -4.95 -25.75
N SER A 122 -12.62 -4.31 -24.76
CA SER A 122 -13.16 -4.22 -23.40
C SER A 122 -13.12 -2.78 -22.89
N GLY A 123 -13.93 -2.51 -21.88
CA GLY A 123 -14.06 -1.20 -21.27
C GLY A 123 -14.25 -1.28 -19.76
N LEU A 124 -13.70 -0.31 -19.04
CA LEU A 124 -14.05 -0.01 -17.66
C LEU A 124 -14.45 1.45 -17.59
N SER A 125 -15.76 1.69 -17.62
CA SER A 125 -16.30 3.00 -17.26
C SER A 125 -16.07 3.23 -15.78
N ILE A 126 -15.54 4.40 -15.42
CA ILE A 126 -15.17 4.72 -14.04
C ILE A 126 -15.43 6.20 -13.72
N ASP A 127 -16.09 6.42 -12.58
CA ASP A 127 -16.25 7.71 -11.96
C ASP A 127 -15.44 7.73 -10.67
N LEU A 128 -14.31 8.43 -10.70
CA LEU A 128 -13.40 8.51 -9.56
C LEU A 128 -13.96 9.37 -8.43
N GLU A 129 -14.85 10.31 -8.70
CA GLU A 129 -15.46 11.16 -7.67
C GLU A 129 -16.44 10.35 -6.81
N THR A 130 -17.27 9.53 -7.46
CA THR A 130 -18.31 8.71 -6.81
C THR A 130 -17.87 7.28 -6.50
N ARG A 131 -16.70 6.86 -6.99
CA ARG A 131 -16.18 5.48 -6.96
C ARG A 131 -17.09 4.49 -7.69
N ASP A 132 -17.84 4.95 -8.68
CA ASP A 132 -18.68 4.11 -9.51
C ASP A 132 -17.87 3.50 -10.67
N ARG A 133 -18.26 2.29 -11.09
CA ARG A 133 -17.64 1.62 -12.23
C ARG A 133 -18.55 0.60 -12.89
N VAL A 134 -18.37 0.43 -14.19
CA VAL A 134 -19.04 -0.60 -15.02
C VAL A 134 -18.00 -1.24 -15.94
N LYS A 135 -17.88 -2.56 -15.85
CA LYS A 135 -17.08 -3.36 -16.78
C LYS A 135 -17.90 -3.70 -18.01
N LEU A 136 -17.25 -3.68 -19.16
CA LEU A 136 -17.82 -3.91 -20.48
C LEU A 136 -16.87 -4.85 -21.25
N ALA A 137 -17.41 -5.84 -21.94
CA ALA A 137 -16.67 -6.66 -22.88
C ALA A 137 -17.50 -6.87 -24.14
N GLY A 138 -16.84 -6.95 -25.29
CA GLY A 138 -17.51 -7.10 -26.57
C GLY A 138 -16.58 -6.81 -27.73
N ARG A 139 -17.13 -6.17 -28.77
CA ARG A 139 -16.45 -6.01 -30.06
C ARG A 139 -16.65 -4.61 -30.60
N MET A 140 -15.63 -4.08 -31.25
CA MET A 140 -15.78 -2.88 -32.07
C MET A 140 -16.77 -3.17 -33.21
N VAL A 141 -17.61 -2.19 -33.54
CA VAL A 141 -18.53 -2.22 -34.68
C VAL A 141 -18.00 -1.34 -35.81
N ILE A 142 -17.57 -0.12 -35.46
CA ILE A 142 -17.00 0.85 -36.40
C ILE A 142 -16.22 1.89 -35.60
N GLY A 143 -15.22 2.51 -36.22
CA GLY A 143 -14.58 3.69 -35.65
C GLY A 143 -13.78 4.49 -36.68
N ALA A 144 -13.48 5.72 -36.32
CA ALA A 144 -12.66 6.65 -37.10
C ALA A 144 -11.95 7.62 -36.15
N VAL A 145 -10.82 8.18 -36.59
CA VAL A 145 -10.17 9.32 -35.93
C VAL A 145 -9.98 10.42 -36.95
N THR A 146 -10.40 11.63 -36.62
CA THR A 146 -10.19 12.82 -37.45
C THR A 146 -9.23 13.79 -36.76
N ALA A 147 -8.26 14.33 -37.49
CA ALA A 147 -7.36 15.37 -37.01
C ALA A 147 -8.14 16.63 -36.63
N ARG A 148 -7.71 17.28 -35.55
CA ARG A 148 -8.37 18.50 -35.08
C ARG A 148 -7.92 19.72 -35.94
N PRO A 149 -8.84 20.50 -36.54
CA PRO A 149 -8.49 21.63 -37.42
C PRO A 149 -7.75 22.78 -36.73
N ASP A 150 -7.93 22.92 -35.41
CA ASP A 150 -7.35 23.95 -34.54
C ASP A 150 -6.01 23.54 -33.89
N GLY A 151 -5.57 22.29 -34.10
CA GLY A 151 -4.32 21.78 -33.54
C GLY A 151 -3.11 22.20 -34.38
N LYS A 152 -2.44 23.29 -34.00
CA LYS A 152 -1.04 23.49 -34.41
C LYS A 152 -0.15 22.72 -33.44
N GLY A 153 0.60 21.73 -33.94
CA GLY A 153 1.71 21.17 -33.15
C GLY A 153 2.69 22.28 -32.76
N LYS A 154 3.49 22.05 -31.70
CA LYS A 154 4.68 22.88 -31.48
C LYS A 154 5.51 22.86 -32.78
N ASP A 155 6.00 24.02 -33.19
CA ASP A 155 6.91 24.19 -34.33
C ASP A 155 6.35 23.83 -35.74
N GLY A 156 5.02 23.78 -35.90
CA GLY A 156 4.41 23.63 -37.24
C GLY A 156 4.22 22.19 -37.71
N GLU A 157 4.44 21.19 -36.84
CA GLU A 157 4.02 19.82 -37.11
C GLU A 157 2.49 19.66 -37.07
N GLU A 158 1.96 18.68 -37.80
CA GLU A 158 0.55 18.27 -37.65
C GLU A 158 0.25 17.88 -36.20
N SER A 159 -0.92 18.29 -35.69
CA SER A 159 -1.41 17.92 -34.36
C SER A 159 -1.34 16.40 -34.13
N GLY A 160 -0.71 15.99 -33.01
CA GLY A 160 -0.77 14.62 -32.49
C GLY A 160 -2.13 14.26 -31.85
N VAL A 161 -3.07 15.21 -31.82
CA VAL A 161 -4.41 15.06 -31.25
C VAL A 161 -5.44 14.89 -32.35
N GLY A 162 -6.33 13.91 -32.18
CA GLY A 162 -7.51 13.72 -33.01
C GLY A 162 -8.76 13.57 -32.17
N GLU A 163 -9.91 13.58 -32.82
CA GLU A 163 -11.19 13.22 -32.25
C GLU A 163 -11.54 11.80 -32.71
N ALA A 164 -11.63 10.86 -31.78
CA ALA A 164 -12.05 9.50 -32.03
C ALA A 164 -13.57 9.38 -31.93
N GLN A 165 -14.18 8.71 -32.91
CA GLN A 165 -15.56 8.26 -32.86
C GLN A 165 -15.57 6.74 -32.96
N LEU A 166 -16.18 6.05 -32.00
CA LEU A 166 -16.13 4.60 -31.89
C LEU A 166 -17.49 4.05 -31.45
N ALA A 167 -17.91 2.92 -32.03
CA ALA A 167 -19.05 2.16 -31.55
C ALA A 167 -18.65 0.74 -31.16
N MET A 168 -19.11 0.30 -29.99
CA MET A 168 -18.85 -1.03 -29.44
C MET A 168 -20.18 -1.77 -29.24
N LEU A 169 -20.27 -3.00 -29.74
CA LEU A 169 -21.30 -3.95 -29.33
C LEU A 169 -20.87 -4.57 -28.01
N VAL A 170 -21.61 -4.29 -26.95
CA VAL A 170 -21.38 -4.84 -25.60
C VAL A 170 -22.05 -6.21 -25.53
N GLU A 171 -21.25 -7.25 -25.35
CA GLU A 171 -21.68 -8.65 -25.24
C GLU A 171 -21.80 -9.08 -23.77
N GLU A 172 -20.99 -8.48 -22.88
CA GLU A 172 -21.01 -8.74 -21.45
C GLU A 172 -20.83 -7.43 -20.66
N SER A 173 -21.52 -7.32 -19.54
CA SER A 173 -21.32 -6.19 -18.63
C SER A 173 -21.47 -6.57 -17.16
N LEU A 174 -20.80 -5.81 -16.31
CA LEU A 174 -20.83 -6.02 -14.87
C LEU A 174 -20.62 -4.69 -14.13
N GLY A 175 -21.65 -4.24 -13.40
CA GLY A 175 -21.51 -3.21 -12.38
C GLY A 175 -20.74 -3.76 -11.18
N ASN A 176 -19.80 -2.99 -10.60
CA ASN A 176 -18.93 -3.56 -9.57
C ASN A 176 -18.51 -2.58 -8.45
N CYS A 177 -17.83 -3.19 -7.48
CA CYS A 177 -17.32 -2.77 -6.19
C CYS A 177 -16.38 -1.52 -6.20
N PRO A 178 -16.59 -0.55 -5.28
CA PRO A 178 -15.83 0.71 -5.17
C PRO A 178 -14.48 0.58 -4.43
N LYS A 179 -14.07 -0.64 -4.06
CA LYS A 179 -12.81 -0.84 -3.31
C LYS A 179 -11.61 -0.33 -4.08
N TYR A 180 -10.66 0.23 -3.33
CA TYR A 180 -9.35 0.68 -3.81
C TYR A 180 -9.39 1.83 -4.84
N VAL A 181 -10.57 2.42 -5.06
CA VAL A 181 -10.72 3.63 -5.88
C VAL A 181 -10.40 4.85 -5.03
N ASN A 182 -9.22 5.43 -5.22
CA ASN A 182 -8.88 6.74 -4.66
C ASN A 182 -9.61 7.82 -5.44
N LYS A 183 -10.31 8.73 -4.75
CA LYS A 183 -11.10 9.76 -5.41
C LYS A 183 -10.20 10.76 -6.12
N LYS A 184 -10.67 11.24 -7.27
CA LYS A 184 -10.10 12.37 -8.00
C LYS A 184 -11.24 13.17 -8.61
N ASP A 185 -11.13 14.49 -8.57
CA ASP A 185 -12.01 15.38 -9.32
C ASP A 185 -11.46 15.50 -10.75
N ILE A 186 -12.26 15.22 -11.77
CA ILE A 186 -11.79 15.09 -13.16
C ILE A 186 -12.26 16.28 -13.98
N SER A 187 -11.31 16.95 -14.63
CA SER A 187 -11.58 18.08 -15.52
C SER A 187 -11.09 17.79 -16.95
N PRO A 188 -11.83 18.19 -18.00
CA PRO A 188 -11.38 18.08 -19.38
C PRO A 188 -10.08 18.84 -19.62
N HIS A 189 -9.24 18.35 -20.53
CA HIS A 189 -7.98 18.97 -20.94
C HIS A 189 -7.76 18.73 -22.43
N VAL A 190 -7.22 19.71 -23.16
CA VAL A 190 -6.81 19.52 -24.56
C VAL A 190 -5.32 19.15 -24.56
N PRO A 191 -4.97 17.89 -24.89
CA PRO A 191 -3.59 17.42 -24.77
C PRO A 191 -2.66 18.05 -25.80
N SER A 192 -1.36 18.05 -25.53
CA SER A 192 -0.27 18.38 -26.45
C SER A 192 0.77 17.24 -26.40
N PRO A 193 0.47 16.06 -27.00
CA PRO A 193 1.21 14.86 -26.71
C PRO A 193 2.65 14.89 -27.23
N GLU A 194 3.59 14.51 -26.38
CA GLU A 194 5.01 14.39 -26.71
C GLU A 194 5.51 12.99 -26.31
N LEU A 195 6.01 12.21 -27.28
CA LEU A 195 6.61 10.91 -26.99
C LEU A 195 7.99 11.10 -26.34
N VAL A 196 8.10 10.74 -25.06
CA VAL A 196 9.36 10.81 -24.30
C VAL A 196 10.20 9.56 -24.53
N SER A 197 9.57 8.39 -24.51
CA SER A 197 10.25 7.11 -24.76
C SER A 197 9.28 6.06 -25.26
N ASN A 198 9.76 5.19 -26.16
CA ASN A 198 9.09 3.98 -26.62
C ASN A 198 9.99 2.73 -26.47
N SER A 199 11.02 2.79 -25.63
CA SER A 199 12.03 1.74 -25.46
C SER A 199 12.20 1.34 -23.99
N LEU A 200 12.81 0.17 -23.78
CA LEU A 200 13.24 -0.32 -22.48
C LEU A 200 14.77 -0.18 -22.36
N PRO A 201 15.31 0.06 -21.14
CA PRO A 201 14.64 0.21 -19.85
C PRO A 201 13.79 1.49 -19.73
N LEU A 202 12.91 1.52 -18.74
CA LEU A 202 12.06 2.69 -18.47
C LEU A 202 12.91 3.90 -18.07
N PRO A 203 12.64 5.11 -18.63
CA PRO A 203 13.33 6.33 -18.21
C PRO A 203 12.95 6.75 -16.78
N PRO A 204 13.76 7.60 -16.11
CA PRO A 204 13.50 8.06 -14.74
C PRO A 204 12.10 8.64 -14.50
N GLU A 205 11.54 9.32 -15.50
CA GLU A 205 10.20 9.90 -15.45
C GLU A 205 9.13 8.81 -15.35
N ALA A 206 9.29 7.70 -16.08
CA ALA A 206 8.37 6.56 -16.03
C ALA A 206 8.46 5.82 -14.68
N THR A 207 9.65 5.65 -14.12
CA THR A 207 9.81 5.05 -12.78
C THR A 207 9.24 5.95 -11.69
N THR A 208 9.44 7.27 -11.80
CA THR A 208 8.85 8.26 -10.88
C THR A 208 7.32 8.22 -10.94
N LEU A 209 6.74 8.10 -12.15
CA LEU A 209 5.30 7.94 -12.33
C LEU A 209 4.79 6.67 -11.64
N LEU A 210 5.46 5.53 -11.84
CA LEU A 210 5.11 4.26 -11.17
C LEU A 210 5.18 4.38 -9.63
N GLU A 211 6.19 5.07 -9.09
CA GLU A 211 6.36 5.27 -7.65
C GLU A 211 5.27 6.16 -7.02
N LYS A 212 4.76 7.15 -7.74
CA LYS A 212 3.66 8.01 -7.25
C LYS A 212 2.27 7.48 -7.59
N ALA A 213 2.15 6.55 -8.55
CA ALA A 213 0.88 6.01 -8.99
C ALA A 213 0.12 5.35 -7.83
N ASP A 214 -1.15 5.73 -7.68
CA ASP A 214 -2.08 5.15 -6.72
C ASP A 214 -3.16 4.28 -7.38
N MET A 215 -3.13 4.22 -8.71
CA MET A 215 -4.00 3.45 -9.57
C MET A 215 -3.37 3.24 -10.94
N PHE A 216 -3.63 2.09 -11.54
CA PHE A 216 -3.42 1.84 -12.96
C PHE A 216 -4.60 1.02 -13.52
N PHE A 217 -4.71 0.97 -14.84
CA PHE A 217 -5.70 0.16 -15.54
C PHE A 217 -5.00 -0.94 -16.32
N LEU A 218 -5.67 -2.07 -16.48
CA LEU A 218 -5.14 -3.20 -17.21
C LEU A 218 -6.22 -3.92 -18.01
N SER A 219 -5.80 -4.53 -19.11
CA SER A 219 -6.61 -5.33 -19.99
C SER A 219 -5.99 -6.70 -20.23
N SER A 220 -6.84 -7.71 -20.33
CA SER A 220 -6.48 -9.12 -20.48
C SER A 220 -7.50 -9.83 -21.35
N THR A 221 -7.16 -10.97 -21.94
CA THR A 221 -8.08 -11.75 -22.77
C THR A 221 -7.90 -13.24 -22.54
N ASN A 222 -8.97 -14.01 -22.65
CA ASN A 222 -8.90 -15.48 -22.75
C ASN A 222 -8.89 -15.97 -24.22
N GLY A 223 -8.74 -15.05 -25.19
CA GLY A 223 -8.81 -15.32 -26.63
C GLY A 223 -10.23 -15.28 -27.22
N ARG A 224 -11.28 -15.28 -26.40
CA ARG A 224 -12.69 -15.19 -26.83
C ARG A 224 -13.35 -13.88 -26.43
N THR A 225 -13.09 -13.44 -25.20
CA THR A 225 -13.56 -12.17 -24.63
C THR A 225 -12.39 -11.41 -24.01
N MET A 226 -12.60 -10.13 -23.71
CA MET A 226 -11.60 -9.28 -23.06
C MET A 226 -12.13 -8.77 -21.73
N ASP A 227 -11.21 -8.43 -20.83
CA ASP A 227 -11.50 -7.79 -19.57
C ASP A 227 -10.64 -6.54 -19.41
N THR A 228 -11.25 -5.40 -19.11
CA THR A 228 -10.55 -4.20 -18.63
C THR A 228 -10.95 -3.91 -17.19
N ASN A 229 -9.95 -3.62 -16.36
CA ASN A 229 -10.14 -3.40 -14.94
C ASN A 229 -9.12 -2.37 -14.43
N HIS A 230 -9.23 -2.02 -13.16
CA HIS A 230 -8.23 -1.21 -12.47
C HIS A 230 -7.59 -2.00 -11.33
N ARG A 231 -6.42 -1.56 -10.91
CA ARG A 231 -5.85 -1.86 -9.59
C ARG A 231 -5.47 -0.55 -8.93
N GLY A 232 -5.90 -0.37 -7.69
CA GLY A 232 -5.64 0.82 -6.90
C GLY A 232 -5.09 0.45 -5.53
N GLY A 233 -4.44 1.40 -4.89
CA GLY A 233 -3.82 1.21 -3.59
C GLY A 233 -3.19 2.49 -3.05
N PRO A 234 -2.34 2.40 -2.02
CA PRO A 234 -1.51 3.54 -1.64
C PRO A 234 -0.50 3.88 -2.76
N PRO A 235 -0.05 5.14 -2.87
CA PRO A 235 1.01 5.52 -3.82
C PRO A 235 2.22 4.58 -3.76
N GLY A 236 2.67 4.11 -4.92
CA GLY A 236 3.81 3.22 -5.06
C GLY A 236 3.51 1.77 -4.69
N PHE A 237 2.24 1.34 -4.75
CA PHE A 237 1.90 -0.07 -4.56
C PHE A 237 2.43 -0.97 -5.69
N VAL A 238 2.70 -0.39 -6.87
CA VAL A 238 3.48 -1.04 -7.94
C VAL A 238 4.96 -0.84 -7.65
N ARG A 239 5.74 -1.91 -7.71
CA ARG A 239 7.19 -1.89 -7.46
C ARG A 239 7.96 -2.28 -8.70
N VAL A 240 9.05 -1.58 -8.96
CA VAL A 240 10.02 -1.92 -10.00
C VAL A 240 11.03 -2.88 -9.37
N VAL A 241 10.99 -4.16 -9.76
CA VAL A 241 11.96 -5.18 -9.30
C VAL A 241 13.28 -5.02 -10.05
N ASN A 242 13.20 -4.74 -11.34
CA ASN A 242 14.35 -4.52 -12.19
C ASN A 242 14.00 -3.55 -13.31
N ASN A 243 14.97 -2.73 -13.70
CA ASN A 243 14.87 -1.79 -14.81
C ASN A 243 16.25 -1.64 -15.49
N SER A 244 16.66 -2.66 -16.22
CA SER A 244 17.98 -2.68 -16.88
C SER A 244 17.94 -3.40 -18.21
N VAL A 245 18.89 -3.08 -19.10
CA VAL A 245 19.03 -3.78 -20.39
C VAL A 245 19.32 -5.28 -20.17
N ALA A 246 20.21 -5.60 -19.23
CA ALA A 246 20.70 -6.97 -19.04
C ALA A 246 19.65 -7.94 -18.47
N ALA A 247 18.80 -7.46 -17.56
CA ALA A 247 17.82 -8.32 -16.88
C ALA A 247 16.36 -7.90 -17.16
N GLY A 248 16.15 -6.99 -18.12
CA GLY A 248 14.84 -6.51 -18.55
C GLY A 248 14.15 -5.57 -17.55
N VAL A 249 12.88 -5.29 -17.83
CA VAL A 249 12.02 -4.50 -16.94
C VAL A 249 10.98 -5.42 -16.30
N VAL A 250 11.01 -5.48 -14.98
CA VAL A 250 10.11 -6.34 -14.19
C VAL A 250 9.39 -5.49 -13.16
N LEU A 251 8.07 -5.46 -13.26
CA LEU A 251 7.19 -4.81 -12.31
C LEU A 251 6.48 -5.86 -11.45
N VAL A 252 6.11 -5.51 -10.23
CA VAL A 252 5.22 -6.33 -9.40
C VAL A 252 4.17 -5.48 -8.72
N TYR A 253 3.02 -6.07 -8.44
CA TYR A 253 2.04 -5.49 -7.54
C TYR A 253 1.34 -6.58 -6.72
N PRO A 254 0.98 -6.29 -5.47
CA PRO A 254 0.16 -7.18 -4.66
C PRO A 254 -1.28 -7.20 -5.19
N GLU A 255 -1.89 -8.38 -5.23
CA GLU A 255 -3.34 -8.48 -5.49
C GLU A 255 -4.12 -8.48 -4.19
N TYR A 256 -5.06 -7.55 -4.10
CA TYR A 256 -5.88 -7.33 -2.91
C TYR A 256 -7.21 -8.09 -2.96
N SER A 257 -7.88 -8.20 -1.81
CA SER A 257 -9.11 -8.97 -1.68
C SER A 257 -10.30 -8.31 -2.43
N GLY A 258 -10.59 -8.81 -3.62
CA GLY A 258 -11.68 -8.33 -4.47
C GLY A 258 -13.06 -8.97 -4.22
N ASN A 259 -13.87 -9.01 -5.28
CA ASN A 259 -15.19 -9.66 -5.32
C ASN A 259 -15.13 -11.17 -5.59
N ARG A 260 -13.93 -11.72 -5.76
CA ARG A 260 -13.67 -13.13 -6.08
C ARG A 260 -14.31 -13.59 -7.39
N LEU A 261 -14.53 -12.67 -8.34
CA LEU A 261 -14.92 -13.06 -9.70
C LEU A 261 -13.71 -13.46 -10.55
N TYR A 262 -12.53 -12.96 -10.21
CA TYR A 262 -11.26 -13.32 -10.85
C TYR A 262 -11.18 -13.17 -12.38
N GLN A 263 -12.13 -12.53 -13.08
CA GLN A 263 -12.12 -12.28 -14.54
C GLN A 263 -10.73 -11.91 -15.10
N THR A 264 -10.07 -10.89 -14.53
CA THR A 264 -8.74 -10.46 -14.96
C THR A 264 -7.70 -11.57 -14.73
N LEU A 265 -7.65 -12.14 -13.52
CA LEU A 265 -6.66 -13.17 -13.19
C LEU A 265 -6.92 -14.49 -13.93
N GLY A 266 -8.18 -14.80 -14.23
CA GLY A 266 -8.60 -15.97 -14.99
C GLY A 266 -8.15 -15.85 -16.44
N ASN A 267 -8.36 -14.69 -17.07
CA ASN A 267 -7.80 -14.41 -18.39
C ASN A 267 -6.28 -14.55 -18.38
N LEU A 268 -5.61 -13.94 -17.39
CA LEU A 268 -4.15 -13.98 -17.26
C LEU A 268 -3.60 -15.38 -16.93
N HIS A 269 -4.40 -16.26 -16.33
CA HIS A 269 -4.02 -17.65 -16.07
C HIS A 269 -4.00 -18.48 -17.36
N VAL A 270 -4.97 -18.27 -18.26
CA VAL A 270 -5.05 -19.01 -19.54
C VAL A 270 -4.21 -18.38 -20.64
N ASN A 271 -4.05 -17.06 -20.62
CA ASN A 271 -3.26 -16.29 -21.57
C ASN A 271 -2.48 -15.21 -20.80
N PRO A 272 -1.19 -15.43 -20.52
CA PRO A 272 -0.42 -14.59 -19.61
C PRO A 272 0.01 -13.25 -20.21
N LYS A 273 -0.73 -12.71 -21.19
CA LYS A 273 -0.47 -11.39 -21.80
C LYS A 273 -1.32 -10.31 -21.13
N VAL A 274 -0.72 -9.17 -20.82
CA VAL A 274 -1.40 -8.02 -20.20
C VAL A 274 -1.03 -6.72 -20.90
N GLY A 275 -2.01 -5.84 -21.05
CA GLY A 275 -1.78 -4.43 -21.37
C GLY A 275 -2.08 -3.58 -20.15
N MET A 276 -1.27 -2.58 -19.85
CA MET A 276 -1.45 -1.69 -18.70
C MET A 276 -1.32 -0.23 -19.13
N VAL A 277 -2.01 0.65 -18.42
CA VAL A 277 -1.86 2.11 -18.53
C VAL A 277 -1.79 2.73 -17.15
N VAL A 278 -0.78 3.57 -16.94
CA VAL A 278 -0.53 4.33 -15.71
C VAL A 278 -0.70 5.81 -16.04
N PRO A 279 -1.85 6.42 -15.69
CA PRO A 279 -2.09 7.84 -15.92
C PRO A 279 -1.46 8.71 -14.82
N ASP A 280 -0.91 9.85 -15.23
CA ASP A 280 -0.60 10.96 -14.35
C ASP A 280 -1.74 11.99 -14.40
N TYR A 281 -2.59 11.98 -13.38
CA TYR A 281 -3.76 12.85 -13.35
C TYR A 281 -3.39 14.34 -13.24
N GLU A 282 -2.24 14.69 -12.66
CA GLU A 282 -1.86 16.09 -12.48
C GLU A 282 -1.36 16.72 -13.78
N THR A 283 -0.52 15.99 -14.52
CA THR A 283 0.17 16.50 -15.72
C THR A 283 -0.47 16.08 -17.04
N SER A 284 -1.37 15.09 -17.02
CA SER A 284 -1.89 14.37 -18.18
C SER A 284 -0.86 13.49 -18.90
N ASP A 285 0.30 13.25 -18.28
CA ASP A 285 1.27 12.27 -18.78
C ASP A 285 0.69 10.85 -18.65
N VAL A 286 1.20 9.93 -19.48
CA VAL A 286 0.70 8.55 -19.49
C VAL A 286 1.81 7.58 -19.88
N LEU A 287 1.90 6.50 -19.11
CA LEU A 287 2.76 5.35 -19.40
C LEU A 287 1.90 4.17 -19.83
N TYR A 288 2.03 3.77 -21.10
CA TYR A 288 1.47 2.54 -21.64
C TYR A 288 2.49 1.41 -21.54
N LEU A 289 2.04 0.21 -21.20
CA LEU A 289 2.87 -0.98 -21.07
C LEU A 289 2.15 -2.18 -21.67
N THR A 290 2.88 -3.12 -22.27
CA THR A 290 2.39 -4.48 -22.52
C THR A 290 3.47 -5.48 -22.15
N GLY A 291 3.07 -6.69 -21.75
CA GLY A 291 4.01 -7.70 -21.29
C GLY A 291 3.36 -8.99 -20.86
N GLU A 292 4.19 -9.86 -20.30
CA GLU A 292 3.78 -11.17 -19.79
C GLU A 292 3.68 -11.16 -18.26
N ILE A 293 2.79 -11.98 -17.71
CA ILE A 293 2.60 -12.06 -16.27
C ILE A 293 2.92 -13.44 -15.69
N GLN A 294 3.27 -13.44 -14.41
CA GLN A 294 3.35 -14.62 -13.56
C GLN A 294 2.55 -14.38 -12.27
N LEU A 295 1.67 -15.32 -11.92
CA LEU A 295 0.94 -15.30 -10.66
C LEU A 295 1.77 -16.04 -9.60
N LEU A 296 2.30 -15.30 -8.63
CA LEU A 296 3.03 -15.86 -7.49
C LEU A 296 2.08 -15.98 -6.30
N VAL A 297 1.97 -17.16 -5.69
CA VAL A 297 1.00 -17.45 -4.62
C VAL A 297 1.69 -17.97 -3.37
N GLY A 298 1.17 -17.63 -2.20
CA GLY A 298 1.62 -18.19 -0.93
C GLY A 298 3.09 -17.87 -0.65
N GLN A 299 3.92 -18.89 -0.48
CA GLN A 299 5.33 -18.70 -0.15
C GLN A 299 6.12 -17.96 -1.24
N ASP A 300 5.81 -18.19 -2.53
CA ASP A 300 6.54 -17.51 -3.60
C ASP A 300 6.16 -16.03 -3.70
N ALA A 301 4.90 -15.69 -3.37
CA ALA A 301 4.48 -14.31 -3.18
C ALA A 301 5.22 -13.67 -1.99
N ALA A 302 5.21 -14.34 -0.83
CA ALA A 302 5.79 -13.84 0.41
C ALA A 302 7.32 -13.67 0.35
N LYS A 303 8.03 -14.54 -0.41
CA LYS A 303 9.47 -14.38 -0.67
C LYS A 303 9.79 -13.09 -1.41
N LEU A 304 8.94 -12.69 -2.36
CA LEU A 304 9.17 -11.49 -3.16
C LEU A 304 8.65 -10.22 -2.47
N MET A 305 7.43 -10.29 -1.94
CA MET A 305 6.76 -9.22 -1.18
C MET A 305 6.23 -9.78 0.15
N PRO A 306 6.96 -9.60 1.26
CA PRO A 306 6.54 -10.08 2.57
C PRO A 306 5.10 -9.68 2.91
N HIS A 307 4.40 -10.58 3.62
CA HIS A 307 3.00 -10.40 4.02
C HIS A 307 1.99 -10.27 2.87
N THR A 308 2.32 -10.77 1.68
CA THR A 308 1.42 -10.78 0.52
C THR A 308 1.06 -12.21 0.13
N LYS A 309 -0.24 -12.52 0.00
CA LYS A 309 -0.74 -13.86 -0.35
C LYS A 309 -0.69 -14.14 -1.86
N LEU A 310 -0.79 -13.11 -2.70
CA LEU A 310 -0.77 -13.18 -4.16
C LEU A 310 -0.06 -11.93 -4.71
N VAL A 311 0.98 -12.15 -5.52
CA VAL A 311 1.71 -11.11 -6.25
C VAL A 311 1.58 -11.38 -7.73
N VAL A 312 1.26 -10.34 -8.51
CA VAL A 312 1.37 -10.40 -9.96
C VAL A 312 2.70 -9.80 -10.35
N LYS A 313 3.54 -10.61 -10.99
CA LYS A 313 4.81 -10.18 -11.58
C LYS A 313 4.60 -9.96 -13.07
N VAL A 314 5.02 -8.81 -13.58
CA VAL A 314 4.89 -8.41 -14.98
C VAL A 314 6.29 -8.25 -15.57
N VAL A 315 6.61 -9.03 -16.59
CA VAL A 315 7.80 -8.85 -17.42
C VAL A 315 7.38 -7.96 -18.59
N VAL A 316 7.83 -6.70 -18.56
CA VAL A 316 7.44 -5.71 -19.56
C VAL A 316 8.16 -6.03 -20.87
N ARG A 317 7.38 -6.10 -21.94
CA ARG A 317 7.86 -6.33 -23.31
C ARG A 317 8.07 -4.99 -24.02
N GLU A 318 7.07 -4.11 -23.95
CA GLU A 318 7.10 -2.80 -24.58
C GLU A 318 6.48 -1.75 -23.66
N ALA A 319 6.98 -0.52 -23.76
CA ALA A 319 6.53 0.62 -22.98
C ALA A 319 6.50 1.88 -23.84
N ARG A 320 5.55 2.78 -23.59
CA ARG A 320 5.48 4.11 -24.21
C ARG A 320 5.16 5.15 -23.15
N LEU A 321 6.09 6.05 -22.87
CA LEU A 321 5.88 7.22 -22.03
C LEU A 321 5.56 8.41 -22.92
N VAL A 322 4.39 9.00 -22.71
CA VAL A 322 3.91 10.17 -23.45
C VAL A 322 3.57 11.26 -22.46
N LYS A 323 4.17 12.44 -22.64
CA LYS A 323 3.80 13.64 -21.90
C LYS A 323 2.52 14.25 -22.44
N ASP A 324 1.70 14.80 -21.55
CA ASP A 324 0.46 15.52 -21.87
C ASP A 324 -0.40 14.79 -22.92
N GLY A 325 -0.55 13.47 -22.74
CA GLY A 325 -1.15 12.55 -23.71
C GLY A 325 -2.63 12.25 -23.47
N LEU A 326 -3.17 12.59 -22.30
CA LEU A 326 -4.55 12.34 -21.89
C LEU A 326 -5.42 13.60 -22.04
N SER A 327 -6.68 13.42 -22.40
CA SER A 327 -7.67 14.50 -22.59
C SER A 327 -8.31 15.03 -21.30
N PHE A 328 -7.67 14.78 -20.16
CA PHE A 328 -8.19 15.20 -18.86
C PHE A 328 -7.06 15.36 -17.84
N ARG A 329 -7.36 16.13 -16.80
CA ARG A 329 -6.57 16.23 -15.56
C ARG A 329 -7.43 15.79 -14.39
N GLY A 330 -6.80 15.58 -13.25
CA GLY A 330 -7.52 15.35 -12.02
C GLY A 330 -6.82 15.82 -10.76
N GLU A 331 -7.61 16.37 -9.85
CA GLU A 331 -7.16 16.79 -8.53
C GLU A 331 -7.34 15.65 -7.51
N VAL A 332 -6.35 15.48 -6.63
CA VAL A 332 -6.35 14.39 -5.64
C VAL A 332 -7.46 14.60 -4.60
N GLY A 333 -8.36 13.63 -4.48
CA GLY A 333 -9.40 13.60 -3.46
C GLY A 333 -9.11 12.59 -2.34
N GLU A 334 -10.18 12.15 -1.68
CA GLU A 334 -10.12 11.20 -0.56
C GLU A 334 -9.59 9.81 -0.99
N ARG A 335 -8.64 9.30 -0.22
CA ARG A 335 -8.15 7.92 -0.35
C ARG A 335 -9.26 6.90 -0.09
N SER A 336 -9.19 5.75 -0.74
CA SER A 336 -10.12 4.65 -0.47
C SER A 336 -9.97 4.20 0.99
N PRO A 337 -11.08 4.03 1.75
CA PRO A 337 -10.99 3.48 3.10
C PRO A 337 -10.49 2.03 3.09
N TYR A 338 -10.59 1.35 1.94
CA TYR A 338 -10.11 -0.01 1.72
C TYR A 338 -8.63 -0.09 1.35
N ASN A 339 -7.91 1.03 1.24
CA ASN A 339 -6.48 0.99 0.91
C ASN A 339 -5.71 0.14 1.93
N PRO A 340 -4.96 -0.87 1.46
CA PRO A 340 -4.14 -1.68 2.34
C PRO A 340 -2.88 -0.92 2.75
N PRO A 341 -2.16 -1.42 3.79
CA PRO A 341 -0.81 -0.98 4.08
C PRO A 341 0.10 -1.13 2.86
N VAL A 342 1.08 -0.23 2.73
CA VAL A 342 2.07 -0.28 1.65
C VAL A 342 2.93 -1.53 1.80
N ARG A 343 2.85 -2.43 0.82
CA ARG A 343 3.73 -3.61 0.73
C ARG A 343 5.01 -3.25 -0.02
N ARG A 344 6.15 -3.76 0.47
CA ARG A 344 7.50 -3.53 -0.08
C ARG A 344 8.09 -4.83 -0.60
N LEU A 345 9.07 -4.73 -1.50
CA LEU A 345 9.89 -5.88 -1.87
C LEU A 345 10.71 -6.35 -0.66
N ALA A 346 10.99 -7.64 -0.56
CA ALA A 346 11.91 -8.18 0.44
C ALA A 346 13.30 -7.50 0.37
N ALA A 347 13.76 -7.18 -0.84
CA ALA A 347 15.03 -6.50 -1.08
C ALA A 347 15.05 -5.03 -0.58
N GLU A 348 13.90 -4.38 -0.44
CA GLU A 348 13.79 -3.04 0.17
C GLU A 348 13.87 -3.08 1.71
N GLY A 349 13.78 -4.28 2.30
CA GLY A 349 13.58 -4.52 3.72
C GLY A 349 14.86 -4.70 4.55
N ALA A 350 16.03 -4.28 4.06
CA ALA A 350 17.30 -4.36 4.80
C ALA A 350 17.39 -3.47 6.06
N ILE A 351 16.27 -2.90 6.53
CA ILE A 351 16.16 -2.20 7.81
C ILE A 351 14.97 -2.83 8.56
N GLY A 352 15.22 -3.93 9.26
CA GLY A 352 14.36 -4.40 10.36
C GLY A 352 13.42 -5.60 10.14
N GLN A 353 13.42 -6.30 9.00
CA GLN A 353 12.61 -7.52 8.80
C GLN A 353 13.45 -8.76 8.42
N ALA A 354 14.67 -8.86 8.94
CA ALA A 354 15.46 -10.08 8.79
C ALA A 354 14.86 -11.22 9.64
N GLY A 355 14.22 -12.18 8.97
CA GLY A 355 14.08 -13.56 9.43
C GLY A 355 12.73 -13.96 10.01
N ALA A 356 11.75 -14.26 9.16
CA ALA A 356 10.66 -15.18 9.51
C ALA A 356 10.90 -16.51 8.78
N SER A 357 11.62 -17.43 9.42
CA SER A 357 11.58 -18.84 9.03
C SER A 357 10.36 -19.50 9.70
N PRO A 358 9.40 -20.04 8.95
CA PRO A 358 8.15 -20.59 9.49
C PRO A 358 8.30 -21.90 10.29
N GLU A 359 9.53 -22.33 10.63
CA GLU A 359 9.79 -23.69 11.13
C GLU A 359 10.00 -23.81 12.64
N ALA A 360 9.84 -22.74 13.43
CA ALA A 360 9.75 -22.86 14.89
C ALA A 360 9.02 -21.67 15.53
N THR A 361 7.71 -21.79 15.76
CA THR A 361 6.93 -20.75 16.44
C THR A 361 6.78 -21.08 17.92
N ALA A 362 7.37 -20.27 18.81
CA ALA A 362 6.95 -20.26 20.21
C ALA A 362 5.51 -19.75 20.33
N THR A 363 4.81 -20.10 21.40
CA THR A 363 3.46 -19.56 21.66
C THR A 363 3.56 -18.43 22.68
N ALA A 364 2.79 -17.37 22.50
CA ALA A 364 2.65 -16.28 23.45
C ALA A 364 1.20 -16.19 23.93
N THR A 365 0.96 -16.41 25.22
CA THR A 365 -0.37 -16.29 25.84
C THR A 365 -0.52 -14.93 26.49
N LEU A 366 -1.56 -14.16 26.14
CA LEU A 366 -1.86 -12.89 26.81
C LEU A 366 -2.33 -13.15 28.25
N VAL A 367 -1.54 -12.71 29.24
CA VAL A 367 -1.82 -12.93 30.67
C VAL A 367 -2.12 -11.65 31.44
N GLY A 368 -1.81 -10.48 30.88
CA GLY A 368 -2.02 -9.20 31.56
C GLY A 368 -2.27 -8.04 30.62
N ARG A 369 -3.09 -7.09 31.07
CA ARG A 369 -3.32 -5.80 30.42
C ARG A 369 -3.33 -4.67 31.45
N GLU A 370 -2.56 -3.64 31.20
CA GLU A 370 -2.55 -2.40 31.97
C GLU A 370 -2.86 -1.22 31.04
N ASN A 371 -3.99 -0.53 31.27
CA ASN A 371 -4.32 0.69 30.53
C ASN A 371 -3.47 1.84 31.07
N LEU A 372 -2.56 2.36 30.25
CA LEU A 372 -1.64 3.44 30.63
C LEU A 372 -2.25 4.82 30.39
N SER A 373 -3.03 4.96 29.31
CA SER A 373 -3.85 6.12 28.95
C SER A 373 -5.10 5.65 28.17
N PRO A 374 -6.02 6.54 27.73
CA PRO A 374 -7.13 6.15 26.86
C PRO A 374 -6.70 5.49 25.55
N THR A 375 -5.49 5.82 25.07
CA THR A 375 -5.00 5.35 23.76
C THR A 375 -3.83 4.38 23.84
N VAL A 376 -3.14 4.26 24.98
CA VAL A 376 -1.96 3.41 25.15
C VAL A 376 -2.17 2.38 26.25
N SER A 377 -1.81 1.13 25.97
CA SER A 377 -1.88 0.02 26.93
C SER A 377 -0.62 -0.83 26.88
N ARG A 378 -0.29 -1.44 28.02
CA ARG A 378 0.75 -2.45 28.14
C ARG A 378 0.10 -3.83 28.21
N TYR A 379 0.64 -4.76 27.45
CA TYR A 379 0.20 -6.14 27.38
C TYR A 379 1.33 -7.05 27.82
N THR A 380 1.04 -7.99 28.71
CA THR A 380 2.00 -8.98 29.20
C THR A 380 1.63 -10.32 28.61
N PHE A 381 2.58 -10.93 27.90
CA PHE A 381 2.49 -12.26 27.33
C PHE A 381 3.40 -13.19 28.10
N ARG A 382 2.93 -14.42 28.31
CA ARG A 382 3.72 -15.52 28.80
C ARG A 382 4.13 -16.38 27.61
N LEU A 383 5.42 -16.65 27.48
CA LEU A 383 5.96 -17.44 26.38
C LEU A 383 6.04 -18.92 26.77
N SER A 384 5.65 -19.78 25.83
CA SER A 384 5.83 -21.22 25.91
C SER A 384 6.67 -21.63 24.68
N PRO A 385 7.96 -21.98 24.86
CA PRO A 385 8.85 -22.37 23.76
C PRO A 385 8.33 -23.64 23.07
N PRO A 386 8.59 -23.83 21.77
CA PRO A 386 8.04 -24.96 21.04
C PRO A 386 8.53 -26.29 21.64
N HIS A 387 7.61 -27.24 21.75
CA HIS A 387 7.93 -28.64 21.96
C HIS A 387 7.72 -29.39 20.63
N ILE A 388 8.82 -29.68 19.93
CA ILE A 388 9.20 -30.98 19.30
C ILE A 388 9.92 -30.79 17.94
N GLY A 389 11.08 -31.46 17.84
CA GLY A 389 11.56 -32.08 16.60
C GLY A 389 12.57 -31.32 15.73
N GLY A 390 13.63 -30.69 16.27
CA GLY A 390 14.64 -30.08 15.37
C GLY A 390 15.81 -29.27 15.92
N GLY A 391 15.80 -28.81 17.19
CA GLY A 391 17.06 -28.60 17.92
C GLY A 391 17.65 -27.18 18.11
N GLU A 392 16.92 -26.07 17.98
CA GLU A 392 17.37 -24.79 18.58
C GLU A 392 16.29 -24.13 19.44
N LEU A 393 16.66 -23.74 20.66
CA LEU A 393 15.81 -22.98 21.57
C LEU A 393 15.73 -21.53 21.09
N LEU A 394 14.55 -20.91 21.19
CA LEU A 394 14.38 -19.49 20.87
C LEU A 394 15.30 -18.65 21.78
N LYS A 395 16.24 -17.92 21.17
CA LYS A 395 17.19 -17.07 21.91
C LYS A 395 16.45 -15.98 22.68
N MET A 396 16.94 -15.65 23.86
CA MET A 396 16.41 -14.55 24.65
C MET A 396 16.64 -13.22 23.91
N TRP A 397 15.62 -12.35 23.89
CA TRP A 397 15.77 -11.04 23.26
C TRP A 397 16.75 -10.15 24.04
N LYS A 398 17.40 -9.22 23.34
CA LYS A 398 18.19 -8.14 23.95
C LYS A 398 17.31 -6.90 24.15
N PRO A 399 17.52 -6.08 25.20
CA PRO A 399 16.84 -4.80 25.35
C PRO A 399 16.91 -3.93 24.08
N GLY A 400 15.77 -3.39 23.65
CA GLY A 400 15.64 -2.64 22.40
C GLY A 400 15.17 -3.47 21.21
N GLN A 401 15.16 -4.81 21.30
CA GLN A 401 14.58 -5.66 20.26
C GLN A 401 13.04 -5.67 20.25
N HIS A 402 12.49 -6.14 19.14
CA HIS A 402 11.07 -6.31 18.91
C HIS A 402 10.70 -7.80 18.73
N VAL A 403 9.42 -8.11 18.93
CA VAL A 403 8.82 -9.43 18.68
C VAL A 403 7.84 -9.33 17.52
N THR A 404 7.80 -10.33 16.65
CA THR A 404 6.77 -10.48 15.63
C THR A 404 5.76 -11.54 16.05
N LEU A 405 4.48 -11.15 16.10
CA LEU A 405 3.36 -11.97 16.54
C LEU A 405 2.33 -12.12 15.43
N ASP A 406 1.78 -13.33 15.27
CA ASP A 406 0.72 -13.65 14.31
C ASP A 406 -0.63 -13.83 15.02
N PHE A 407 -1.58 -12.94 14.72
CA PHE A 407 -2.94 -12.96 15.26
C PHE A 407 -3.97 -13.52 14.27
N SER A 408 -3.54 -14.02 13.12
CA SER A 408 -4.43 -14.43 12.02
C SER A 408 -5.34 -15.59 12.40
N GLU A 409 -4.92 -16.54 13.25
CA GLU A 409 -5.81 -17.62 13.70
C GLU A 409 -7.03 -17.13 14.48
N THR A 410 -6.88 -16.00 15.20
CA THR A 410 -7.99 -15.39 15.96
C THR A 410 -8.78 -14.38 15.14
N LEU A 411 -8.10 -13.62 14.26
CA LEU A 411 -8.69 -12.51 13.54
C LEU A 411 -9.10 -12.85 12.10
N ASP A 412 -8.52 -13.83 11.44
CA ASP A 412 -8.97 -14.21 10.11
C ASP A 412 -10.29 -14.99 10.19
N VAL A 413 -11.39 -14.25 10.34
CA VAL A 413 -12.77 -14.78 10.34
C VAL A 413 -13.23 -15.13 8.91
N GLY A 414 -12.29 -15.22 7.98
CA GLY A 414 -12.52 -15.52 6.58
C GLY A 414 -12.98 -14.31 5.76
N TYR A 415 -13.44 -14.62 4.56
CA TYR A 415 -13.78 -13.63 3.56
C TYR A 415 -15.00 -12.80 3.92
N SER A 416 -14.86 -11.49 3.77
CA SER A 416 -16.02 -10.62 3.56
C SER A 416 -15.86 -9.87 2.26
N HIS A 417 -16.97 -9.73 1.50
CA HIS A 417 -16.93 -8.93 0.29
C HIS A 417 -16.77 -7.44 0.61
N MET A 418 -17.44 -6.88 1.62
CA MET A 418 -17.28 -5.50 2.08
C MET A 418 -17.25 -5.50 3.61
N ARG A 419 -16.62 -4.50 4.22
CA ARG A 419 -16.64 -4.28 5.67
C ARG A 419 -16.62 -2.79 5.93
N ASP A 420 -17.73 -2.12 5.64
CA ASP A 420 -17.78 -0.66 5.72
C ASP A 420 -17.53 -0.13 7.14
N GLU A 421 -17.85 -0.92 8.17
CA GLU A 421 -17.56 -0.60 9.58
C GLU A 421 -16.08 -0.76 9.96
N ASP A 422 -15.34 -1.66 9.30
CA ASP A 422 -13.89 -1.84 9.51
C ASP A 422 -13.19 -2.28 8.19
N PRO A 423 -12.98 -1.34 7.26
CA PRO A 423 -12.43 -1.64 5.94
C PRO A 423 -10.99 -2.16 5.96
N GLN A 424 -10.21 -1.77 6.98
CA GLN A 424 -8.80 -2.13 7.12
C GLN A 424 -8.62 -3.63 7.33
N TYR A 425 -9.59 -4.27 7.99
CA TYR A 425 -9.59 -5.70 8.27
C TYR A 425 -9.44 -6.60 7.03
N LEU A 426 -9.96 -6.15 5.88
CA LEU A 426 -10.09 -6.96 4.68
C LEU A 426 -8.75 -7.40 4.08
N ASN A 427 -7.72 -6.56 4.23
CA ASN A 427 -6.38 -6.77 3.64
C ASN A 427 -5.28 -6.83 4.70
N ASP A 428 -5.69 -6.99 5.96
CA ASP A 428 -4.78 -7.13 7.08
C ASP A 428 -4.21 -8.56 7.10
N ASP A 429 -2.92 -8.68 7.37
CA ASP A 429 -2.27 -9.97 7.61
C ASP A 429 -2.39 -10.43 9.07
N PHE A 430 -2.82 -9.52 9.95
CA PHE A 430 -2.86 -9.66 11.41
C PHE A 430 -1.51 -10.01 12.03
N VAL A 431 -0.41 -9.86 11.29
CA VAL A 431 0.96 -10.02 11.79
C VAL A 431 1.46 -8.65 12.21
N ARG A 432 1.96 -8.54 13.44
CA ARG A 432 2.49 -7.28 13.96
C ARG A 432 3.81 -7.48 14.65
N THR A 433 4.71 -6.54 14.40
CA THR A 433 5.96 -6.41 15.13
C THR A 433 5.76 -5.38 16.24
N PHE A 434 6.18 -5.67 17.47
CA PHE A 434 6.11 -4.74 18.58
C PHE A 434 7.46 -4.69 19.29
N THR A 435 7.96 -3.50 19.59
CA THR A 435 9.11 -3.37 20.49
C THR A 435 8.78 -3.99 21.85
N ILE A 436 9.71 -4.79 22.36
CA ILE A 436 9.61 -5.39 23.69
C ILE A 436 9.96 -4.30 24.70
N SER A 437 9.02 -4.00 25.58
CA SER A 437 9.06 -2.85 26.50
C SER A 437 9.61 -3.19 27.89
N ASN A 438 10.00 -4.44 28.14
CA ASN A 438 10.72 -4.88 29.35
C ASN A 438 12.07 -5.52 29.00
N ALA A 439 13.01 -5.41 29.94
CA ALA A 439 14.25 -6.17 29.89
C ALA A 439 13.97 -7.68 30.08
N PRO A 440 14.76 -8.56 29.45
CA PRO A 440 14.70 -9.99 29.69
C PRO A 440 15.18 -10.36 31.10
N SER A 441 14.85 -11.57 31.55
CA SER A 441 15.40 -12.14 32.79
C SER A 441 16.93 -12.22 32.72
N ARG A 442 17.62 -11.80 33.78
CA ARG A 442 19.09 -11.81 33.82
C ARG A 442 19.63 -13.25 33.81
N GLY A 443 20.68 -13.48 33.02
CA GLY A 443 21.46 -14.72 33.05
C GLY A 443 20.92 -15.87 32.19
N GLU A 444 19.84 -15.66 31.43
CA GLU A 444 19.26 -16.67 30.54
C GLU A 444 19.59 -16.39 29.07
N MET A 445 20.12 -17.39 28.36
CA MET A 445 20.44 -17.25 26.93
C MET A 445 19.25 -17.59 26.02
N HIS A 446 18.27 -18.33 26.53
CA HIS A 446 17.13 -18.84 25.77
C HIS A 446 15.83 -18.62 26.54
N VAL A 447 14.74 -18.43 25.79
CA VAL A 447 13.38 -18.34 26.34
C VAL A 447 13.02 -19.67 27.01
N LYS A 448 12.46 -19.60 28.21
CA LYS A 448 11.98 -20.75 28.99
C LYS A 448 10.47 -20.71 29.09
N GLU A 449 9.90 -21.85 29.48
CA GLU A 449 8.49 -21.91 29.84
C GLU A 449 8.18 -20.89 30.94
N GLY A 450 7.15 -20.06 30.71
CA GLY A 450 6.75 -19.03 31.66
C GLY A 450 7.49 -17.70 31.54
N THR A 451 8.45 -17.54 30.62
CA THR A 451 9.12 -16.24 30.40
C THR A 451 8.08 -15.17 30.03
N GLU A 452 8.07 -14.04 30.75
CA GLU A 452 7.13 -12.94 30.49
C GLU A 452 7.75 -11.84 29.62
N LEU A 453 7.01 -11.49 28.57
CA LEU A 453 7.32 -10.44 27.61
C LEU A 453 6.22 -9.37 27.68
N GLN A 454 6.62 -8.10 27.71
CA GLN A 454 5.70 -6.96 27.75
C GLN A 454 5.84 -6.14 26.48
N ILE A 455 4.73 -5.86 25.81
CA ILE A 455 4.66 -4.86 24.75
C ILE A 455 3.86 -3.67 25.26
N THR A 456 4.20 -2.46 24.80
CA THR A 456 3.40 -1.25 25.08
C THR A 456 2.98 -0.64 23.75
N ALA A 457 1.69 -0.62 23.47
CA ALA A 457 1.17 -0.28 22.15
C ALA A 457 0.04 0.74 22.22
N ARG A 458 -0.03 1.58 21.19
CA ARG A 458 -1.16 2.48 20.95
C ARG A 458 -2.30 1.69 20.29
N LYS A 459 -3.54 2.00 20.63
CA LYS A 459 -4.72 1.50 19.91
C LYS A 459 -4.73 2.04 18.48
N HIS A 460 -4.38 1.18 17.54
CA HIS A 460 -4.36 1.42 16.10
C HIS A 460 -4.55 0.09 15.34
N GLY A 461 -5.65 -0.03 14.60
CA GLY A 461 -5.97 -1.20 13.77
C GLY A 461 -6.49 -2.44 14.50
N PRO A 462 -6.79 -3.53 13.75
CA PRO A 462 -7.49 -4.72 14.25
C PRO A 462 -6.78 -5.45 15.41
N VAL A 463 -5.46 -5.62 15.32
CA VAL A 463 -4.68 -6.37 16.32
C VAL A 463 -4.69 -5.69 17.69
N THR A 464 -4.40 -4.39 17.75
CA THR A 464 -4.40 -3.68 19.05
C THR A 464 -5.81 -3.47 19.59
N ALA A 465 -6.83 -3.42 18.71
CA ALA A 465 -8.23 -3.45 19.11
C ALA A 465 -8.64 -4.80 19.74
N LEU A 466 -8.17 -5.93 19.19
CA LEU A 466 -8.32 -7.26 19.81
C LEU A 466 -7.73 -7.28 21.20
N LEU A 467 -6.46 -6.88 21.34
CA LEU A 467 -5.77 -6.86 22.63
C LEU A 467 -6.52 -6.01 23.67
N GLN A 468 -7.07 -4.86 23.25
CA GLN A 468 -7.82 -3.97 24.13
C GLN A 468 -9.17 -4.56 24.58
N ARG A 469 -9.86 -5.31 23.72
CA ARG A 469 -11.16 -5.92 24.04
C ARG A 469 -11.07 -7.33 24.62
N GLN A 470 -9.91 -7.99 24.53
CA GLN A 470 -9.73 -9.37 24.97
C GLN A 470 -10.12 -9.53 26.44
N ASN A 471 -10.94 -10.54 26.73
CA ASN A 471 -11.26 -10.94 28.09
C ASN A 471 -10.12 -11.81 28.62
N LEU A 472 -9.40 -11.35 29.64
CA LEU A 472 -8.24 -12.06 30.21
C LEU A 472 -8.60 -13.40 30.88
N ARG A 473 -9.89 -13.70 31.08
CA ARG A 473 -10.35 -15.03 31.54
C ARG A 473 -10.36 -16.08 30.42
N VAL A 474 -10.29 -15.65 29.17
CA VAL A 474 -10.20 -16.53 28.00
C VAL A 474 -8.78 -16.40 27.46
N PRO A 475 -8.01 -17.51 27.40
CA PRO A 475 -6.64 -17.45 26.90
C PRO A 475 -6.66 -16.95 25.45
N LEU A 476 -5.79 -15.98 25.17
CA LEU A 476 -5.46 -15.57 23.80
C LEU A 476 -4.03 -16.04 23.55
N GLU A 477 -3.90 -17.10 22.78
CA GLU A 477 -2.64 -17.67 22.35
C GLU A 477 -2.34 -17.19 20.93
N VAL A 478 -1.11 -16.72 20.71
CA VAL A 478 -0.66 -16.23 19.41
C VAL A 478 0.73 -16.76 19.10
N SER A 479 1.00 -17.00 17.82
CA SER A 479 2.29 -17.53 17.37
C SER A 479 3.35 -16.44 17.36
N VAL A 480 4.53 -16.76 17.91
CA VAL A 480 5.73 -15.93 17.86
C VAL A 480 6.54 -16.31 16.64
N LEU A 481 6.68 -15.40 15.69
CA LEU A 481 7.47 -15.62 14.47
C LEU A 481 8.96 -15.37 14.66
N GLY A 482 9.34 -14.62 15.71
CA GLY A 482 10.73 -14.38 16.07
C GLY A 482 10.96 -13.07 16.81
N PHE A 483 12.23 -12.85 17.18
CA PHE A 483 12.73 -11.59 17.70
C PHE A 483 13.67 -10.94 16.70
N GLY A 484 13.58 -9.63 16.53
CA GLY A 484 14.40 -8.85 15.60
C GLY A 484 14.81 -7.51 16.19
N GLY A 485 15.61 -6.75 15.46
CA GLY A 485 16.09 -5.42 15.85
C GLY A 485 17.58 -5.25 15.58
N GLU A 486 17.97 -4.03 15.18
CA GLU A 486 19.36 -3.73 14.86
C GLU A 486 20.20 -3.56 16.13
N GLU A 487 21.41 -4.12 16.14
CA GLU A 487 22.37 -3.91 17.24
C GLU A 487 22.81 -2.43 17.34
N SER A 488 22.73 -1.69 16.23
CA SER A 488 23.03 -0.26 16.14
C SER A 488 22.16 0.62 17.06
N PHE A 489 20.94 0.14 17.38
CA PHE A 489 19.94 0.83 18.20
C PHE A 489 20.03 0.46 19.70
N GLN A 490 20.99 -0.40 20.07
CA GLN A 490 21.30 -0.69 21.46
C GLN A 490 22.21 0.40 22.04
N ILE A 491 21.79 0.98 23.15
CA ILE A 491 22.56 1.95 23.92
C ILE A 491 23.52 1.17 24.80
N SER A 492 24.80 1.19 24.44
CA SER A 492 25.87 0.52 25.18
C SER A 492 25.89 0.96 26.65
N ALA A 493 25.88 -0.01 27.57
CA ALA A 493 25.94 0.24 29.01
C ALA A 493 27.38 0.44 29.55
N GLY A 494 28.40 0.44 28.68
CA GLY A 494 29.82 0.40 29.06
C GLY A 494 30.57 1.70 28.77
N GLY A 495 30.90 2.46 29.81
CA GLY A 495 31.67 3.71 29.75
C GLY A 495 33.15 3.53 29.40
N GLY A 496 33.44 3.34 28.12
CA GLY A 496 34.78 3.56 27.55
C GLY A 496 35.05 5.06 27.36
N GLN A 497 36.33 5.46 27.29
CA GLN A 497 36.74 6.88 27.11
C GLN A 497 36.21 7.53 25.82
N ASP A 498 35.77 6.74 24.83
CA ASP A 498 35.24 7.20 23.53
C ASP A 498 33.70 7.11 23.41
N GLN A 499 32.97 6.93 24.52
CA GLN A 499 31.53 6.69 24.45
C GLN A 499 30.72 7.99 24.40
N LYS A 500 30.12 8.28 23.24
CA LYS A 500 29.19 9.40 23.05
C LYS A 500 27.97 9.33 23.97
N VAL A 501 27.52 10.49 24.41
CA VAL A 501 26.31 10.75 25.20
C VAL A 501 25.06 10.35 24.40
N PRO A 502 24.24 9.39 24.87
CA PRO A 502 23.05 8.98 24.14
C PRO A 502 21.90 9.98 24.34
N VAL A 503 21.36 10.49 23.23
CA VAL A 503 20.16 11.34 23.20
C VAL A 503 19.03 10.57 22.53
N PHE A 504 18.03 10.15 23.30
CA PHE A 504 16.88 9.42 22.79
C PHE A 504 15.74 10.38 22.45
N ILE A 505 15.24 10.32 21.22
CA ILE A 505 14.10 11.11 20.75
C ILE A 505 12.93 10.16 20.50
N ALA A 506 11.86 10.34 21.27
CA ALA A 506 10.68 9.50 21.23
C ALA A 506 9.42 10.29 20.82
N GLY A 507 8.57 9.68 20.00
CA GLY A 507 7.20 10.13 19.76
C GLY A 507 6.18 9.10 20.24
N GLY A 508 5.33 9.46 21.22
CA GLY A 508 4.29 8.57 21.76
C GLY A 508 4.87 7.26 22.28
N VAL A 509 4.39 6.12 21.74
CA VAL A 509 4.88 4.77 22.09
C VAL A 509 6.28 4.45 21.54
N GLY A 510 6.87 5.34 20.75
CA GLY A 510 8.27 5.22 20.32
C GLY A 510 9.30 5.27 21.46
N ILE A 511 8.87 5.53 22.70
CA ILE A 511 9.69 5.40 23.92
C ILE A 511 10.03 3.94 24.26
N THR A 512 9.30 2.97 23.70
CA THR A 512 9.35 1.56 24.12
C THR A 512 10.73 0.89 24.02
N PRO A 513 11.59 1.16 23.01
CA PRO A 513 12.95 0.63 23.01
C PRO A 513 13.75 1.11 24.22
N LEU A 514 13.57 2.38 24.61
CA LEU A 514 14.24 2.94 25.78
C LEU A 514 13.69 2.34 27.08
N LEU A 515 12.39 2.03 27.18
CA LEU A 515 11.82 1.44 28.41
C LEU A 515 12.47 0.08 28.76
N ALA A 516 12.84 -0.72 27.76
CA ALA A 516 13.55 -1.97 27.99
C ALA A 516 15.04 -1.76 28.33
N GLN A 517 15.67 -0.72 27.78
CA GLN A 517 17.10 -0.46 27.95
C GLN A 517 17.43 0.35 29.22
N ALA A 518 16.58 1.31 29.58
CA ALA A 518 16.81 2.28 30.66
C ALA A 518 17.12 1.65 32.03
N PRO A 519 16.50 0.53 32.47
CA PRO A 519 16.88 -0.10 33.73
C PRO A 519 18.34 -0.60 33.76
N GLY A 520 18.86 -1.05 32.61
CA GLY A 520 20.26 -1.46 32.48
C GLY A 520 21.22 -0.27 32.45
N ILE A 521 20.77 0.85 31.86
CA ILE A 521 21.54 2.10 31.77
C ILE A 521 21.58 2.82 33.13
N LEU A 522 20.47 2.86 33.87
CA LEU A 522 20.28 3.70 35.07
C LEU A 522 20.43 2.97 36.42
N GLY A 523 20.55 1.64 36.46
CA GLY A 523 20.63 0.85 37.71
C GLY A 523 21.88 1.09 38.59
N ASP A 524 21.97 0.44 39.75
CA ASP A 524 22.95 0.74 40.84
C ASP A 524 24.44 0.71 40.45
N GLY A 525 24.85 -0.10 39.47
CA GLY A 525 26.21 -0.07 38.91
C GLY A 525 26.42 1.03 37.84
N GLY A 526 25.32 1.54 37.30
CA GLY A 526 25.21 2.63 36.35
C GLY A 526 25.07 4.00 37.01
N LEU A 527 24.59 4.14 38.25
CA LEU A 527 24.49 5.47 38.92
C LEU A 527 25.82 6.25 39.02
N LYS A 528 26.97 5.57 38.98
CA LYS A 528 28.31 6.21 38.86
C LYS A 528 28.78 6.47 37.42
N ARG A 529 28.08 5.94 36.41
CA ARG A 529 28.47 5.87 34.97
C ARG A 529 27.36 6.29 33.98
N ALA A 530 26.16 6.59 34.47
CA ALA A 530 24.92 6.93 33.75
C ALA A 530 24.68 8.43 33.68
N SER A 531 25.76 9.21 33.63
CA SER A 531 25.72 10.68 33.70
C SER A 531 25.14 11.32 32.44
N GLY A 532 25.13 10.63 31.29
CA GLY A 532 24.87 11.24 29.98
C GLY A 532 23.49 11.05 29.33
N LEU A 533 22.66 10.05 29.68
CA LEU A 533 21.41 9.83 28.93
C LEU A 533 20.50 11.07 28.96
N ALA A 534 20.08 11.54 27.79
CA ALA A 534 19.04 12.54 27.63
C ALA A 534 17.85 11.96 26.86
N LEU A 535 16.63 12.25 27.31
CA LEU A 535 15.39 11.85 26.67
C LEU A 535 14.59 13.09 26.25
N LEU A 536 14.33 13.23 24.96
CA LEU A 536 13.37 14.18 24.39
C LEU A 536 12.13 13.39 23.97
N TRP A 537 11.01 13.57 24.68
CA TRP A 537 9.81 12.77 24.46
C TRP A 537 8.62 13.65 24.12
N SER A 538 7.93 13.38 23.01
CA SER A 538 6.68 14.06 22.64
C SER A 538 5.47 13.15 22.83
N VAL A 539 4.44 13.62 23.54
CA VAL A 539 3.17 12.90 23.77
C VAL A 539 1.98 13.82 23.51
N ARG A 540 0.79 13.23 23.30
CA ARG A 540 -0.46 13.99 23.30
C ARG A 540 -0.93 14.27 24.72
N ALA A 541 -1.69 15.34 24.93
CA ALA A 541 -2.26 15.67 26.24
C ALA A 541 -3.09 14.51 26.85
N GLU A 542 -3.85 13.79 26.01
CA GLU A 542 -4.61 12.58 26.41
C GLU A 542 -3.71 11.44 26.93
N ASP A 543 -2.41 11.46 26.59
CA ASP A 543 -1.42 10.44 26.95
C ASP A 543 -0.47 10.87 28.08
N ILE A 544 -0.72 12.00 28.76
CA ILE A 544 -0.01 12.38 30.00
C ILE A 544 0.01 11.26 31.05
N PRO A 545 -1.10 10.53 31.30
CA PRO A 545 -1.09 9.41 32.25
C PRO A 545 -0.08 8.31 31.87
N PHE A 546 0.12 8.07 30.57
CA PHE A 546 1.13 7.13 30.09
C PHE A 546 2.55 7.62 30.41
N ALA A 547 2.83 8.90 30.19
CA ALA A 547 4.12 9.50 30.53
C ALA A 547 4.41 9.40 32.04
N ALA A 548 3.46 9.77 32.88
CA ALA A 548 3.59 9.71 34.33
C ALA A 548 3.90 8.29 34.84
N LYS A 549 3.19 7.28 34.32
CA LYS A 549 3.44 5.87 34.67
C LYS A 549 4.80 5.38 34.19
N ALA A 550 5.22 5.75 32.97
CA ALA A 550 6.52 5.34 32.43
C ALA A 550 7.68 5.92 33.24
N LEU A 551 7.67 7.24 33.49
CA LEU A 551 8.70 7.92 34.27
C LEU A 551 8.71 7.49 35.74
N GLY A 552 7.54 7.17 36.31
CA GLY A 552 7.43 6.68 37.69
C GLY A 552 7.95 5.26 37.90
N ARG A 553 8.00 4.42 36.86
CA ARG A 553 8.42 3.01 36.96
C ARG A 553 9.94 2.83 36.94
N ILE A 554 10.69 3.75 36.32
CA ILE A 554 12.13 3.61 36.12
C ILE A 554 12.86 4.69 36.93
N PRO A 555 13.50 4.32 38.05
CA PRO A 555 14.25 5.28 38.87
C PRO A 555 15.28 6.06 38.06
N GLY A 556 15.31 7.38 38.24
CA GLY A 556 16.26 8.28 37.57
C GLY A 556 15.89 8.69 36.13
N LEU A 557 14.88 8.07 35.50
CA LEU A 557 14.51 8.42 34.11
C LEU A 557 13.88 9.81 34.02
N ALA A 558 13.05 10.19 34.99
CA ALA A 558 12.43 11.51 35.05
C ALA A 558 13.47 12.65 34.99
N ASN A 559 14.57 12.55 35.77
CA ASN A 559 15.69 13.49 35.77
C ASN A 559 16.38 13.68 34.41
N ARG A 560 16.19 12.74 33.48
CA ARG A 560 16.78 12.75 32.14
C ARG A 560 15.79 13.20 31.06
N THR A 561 14.55 13.51 31.44
CA THR A 561 13.44 13.68 30.51
C THR A 561 13.09 15.15 30.31
N ARG A 562 13.04 15.57 29.05
CA ARG A 562 12.30 16.74 28.58
C ARG A 562 11.08 16.27 27.81
N LEU A 563 9.90 16.49 28.37
CA LEU A 563 8.61 16.01 27.87
C LEU A 563 7.85 17.16 27.19
N PHE A 564 7.50 16.97 25.93
CA PHE A 564 6.70 17.89 25.13
C PHE A 564 5.26 17.38 25.04
N VAL A 565 4.31 18.17 25.53
CA VAL A 565 2.89 17.85 25.52
C VAL A 565 2.22 18.60 24.36
N THR A 566 1.57 17.84 23.47
CA THR A 566 0.97 18.35 22.24
C THR A 566 -0.55 18.11 22.19
N GLY A 567 -1.30 18.98 21.50
CA GLY A 567 -2.77 18.85 21.37
C GLY A 567 -3.45 20.20 21.17
N ALA A 568 -4.72 20.21 20.74
CA ALA A 568 -5.51 21.41 20.43
C ALA A 568 -6.07 22.12 21.68
N GLU A 569 -6.07 21.46 22.84
CA GLU A 569 -6.46 22.07 24.11
C GLU A 569 -5.22 22.69 24.76
N THR A 570 -5.13 24.01 24.76
CA THR A 570 -4.12 24.77 25.50
C THR A 570 -4.33 24.73 27.02
N VAL A 571 -5.39 24.06 27.51
CA VAL A 571 -5.73 23.98 28.93
C VAL A 571 -5.80 22.52 29.36
N LEU A 572 -4.81 22.10 30.14
CA LEU A 572 -4.80 20.79 30.80
C LEU A 572 -5.89 20.73 31.88
N SER A 573 -6.56 19.59 32.03
CA SER A 573 -7.45 19.33 33.17
C SER A 573 -6.70 19.37 34.50
N GLN A 574 -7.40 19.60 35.62
CA GLN A 574 -6.79 19.62 36.96
C GLN A 574 -5.98 18.34 37.25
N THR A 575 -6.52 17.17 36.92
CA THR A 575 -5.83 15.89 37.10
C THR A 575 -4.55 15.79 36.24
N GLN A 576 -4.57 16.31 35.01
CA GLN A 576 -3.36 16.34 34.18
C GLN A 576 -2.32 17.31 34.74
N GLN A 577 -2.74 18.47 35.26
CA GLN A 577 -1.84 19.44 35.91
C GLN A 577 -1.14 18.84 37.14
N GLU A 578 -1.88 18.09 37.96
CA GLU A 578 -1.30 17.36 39.11
C GLU A 578 -0.29 16.31 38.66
N MET A 579 -0.59 15.55 37.60
CA MET A 579 0.37 14.57 37.04
C MET A 579 1.63 15.25 36.50
N VAL A 580 1.50 16.39 35.84
CA VAL A 580 2.63 17.21 35.36
C VAL A 580 3.49 17.63 36.54
N LYS A 581 2.88 18.24 37.56
CA LYS A 581 3.59 18.67 38.77
C LYS A 581 4.35 17.53 39.45
N ASN A 582 3.71 16.36 39.59
CA ASN A 582 4.33 15.17 40.19
C ASN A 582 5.52 14.64 39.38
N MET A 583 5.51 14.82 38.05
CA MET A 583 6.66 14.45 37.20
C MET A 583 7.79 15.49 37.30
N GLU A 584 7.46 16.78 37.42
CA GLU A 584 8.43 17.86 37.63
C GLU A 584 9.13 17.74 38.98
N GLU A 585 8.40 17.39 40.05
CA GLU A 585 8.97 17.08 41.37
C GLU A 585 9.94 15.89 41.33
N LYS A 586 9.78 14.99 40.36
CA LYS A 586 10.70 13.87 40.08
C LYS A 586 11.82 14.23 39.10
N GLY A 587 11.94 15.51 38.72
CA GLY A 587 13.04 16.05 37.92
C GLY A 587 12.83 16.09 36.41
N ALA A 588 11.63 15.75 35.90
CA ALA A 588 11.32 15.93 34.48
C ALA A 588 11.09 17.41 34.14
N ARG A 589 11.52 17.84 32.97
CA ARG A 589 11.18 19.17 32.42
C ARG A 589 9.99 19.00 31.47
N ILE A 590 8.90 19.73 31.69
CA ILE A 590 7.67 19.57 30.91
C ILE A 590 7.34 20.86 30.17
N GLU A 591 7.03 20.74 28.89
CA GLU A 591 6.70 21.87 28.02
C GLU A 591 5.42 21.59 27.23
N VAL A 592 4.42 22.46 27.40
CA VAL A 592 3.13 22.34 26.71
C VAL A 592 3.22 23.01 25.34
N ARG A 593 4.02 22.43 24.45
CA ARG A 593 4.20 22.84 23.06
C ARG A 593 4.78 21.69 22.24
N ARG A 594 4.84 21.87 20.92
CA ARG A 594 5.58 20.95 20.04
C ARG A 594 7.10 21.15 20.23
N MET A 595 7.83 20.05 20.10
CA MET A 595 9.29 20.05 20.02
C MET A 595 9.75 20.79 18.76
N GLU A 596 10.81 21.59 18.89
CA GLU A 596 11.40 22.39 17.81
C GLU A 596 12.87 22.03 17.59
N LYS A 597 13.44 22.47 16.47
CA LYS A 597 14.85 22.19 16.11
C LYS A 597 15.83 22.61 17.20
N VAL A 598 15.60 23.76 17.83
CA VAL A 598 16.45 24.28 18.91
C VAL A 598 16.50 23.34 20.12
N ASP A 599 15.40 22.64 20.41
CA ASP A 599 15.32 21.73 21.55
C ASP A 599 16.19 20.48 21.39
N VAL A 600 16.39 20.08 20.14
CA VAL A 600 17.15 18.90 19.76
C VAL A 600 18.64 19.24 19.67
N LEU A 601 18.97 20.37 19.06
CA LEU A 601 20.36 20.75 18.78
C LEU A 601 21.05 21.45 19.96
N ASP A 602 20.32 22.17 20.82
CA ASP A 602 20.86 22.89 21.98
C ASP A 602 20.76 22.06 23.28
N SER A 603 20.93 20.74 23.18
CA SER A 603 20.76 19.81 24.30
C SER A 603 21.84 19.93 25.39
N GLY A 604 22.70 20.95 25.36
CA GLY A 604 23.76 21.18 26.36
C GLY A 604 24.98 20.26 26.25
N THR A 605 25.19 19.61 25.09
CA THR A 605 26.37 18.77 24.79
C THR A 605 26.91 19.13 23.41
N THR A 606 28.24 19.17 23.29
CA THR A 606 28.97 19.38 22.03
C THR A 606 28.57 18.34 20.99
N ALA A 607 28.43 18.75 19.72
CA ALA A 607 27.93 17.89 18.63
C ALA A 607 28.78 16.62 18.43
N GLU A 608 30.09 16.70 18.68
CA GLU A 608 31.02 15.58 18.51
C GLU A 608 30.85 14.48 19.58
N ASP A 609 30.25 14.82 20.73
CA ASP A 609 30.18 13.96 21.91
C ASP A 609 28.81 13.28 22.09
N ARG A 610 27.88 13.41 21.14
CA ARG A 610 26.50 12.86 21.27
C ARG A 610 26.10 11.94 20.13
N LYS A 611 25.26 10.96 20.44
CA LYS A 611 24.62 10.06 19.47
C LYS A 611 23.11 10.04 19.66
N PHE A 612 22.37 10.28 18.60
CA PHE A 612 20.91 10.33 18.60
C PHE A 612 20.29 8.98 18.28
N PHE A 613 19.27 8.61 19.05
CA PHE A 613 18.44 7.43 18.83
C PHE A 613 16.99 7.89 18.63
N VAL A 614 16.47 7.75 17.41
CA VAL A 614 15.16 8.31 17.04
C VAL A 614 14.15 7.19 16.79
N CYS A 615 13.08 7.16 17.59
CA CYS A 615 11.94 6.27 17.39
C CYS A 615 10.62 7.06 17.54
N ALA A 616 9.98 7.37 16.42
CA ALA A 616 8.77 8.20 16.37
C ALA A 616 7.88 7.82 15.17
N GLY A 617 6.66 8.35 15.12
CA GLY A 617 5.77 8.17 13.98
C GLY A 617 6.34 8.80 12.68
N PRO A 618 5.92 8.36 11.49
CA PRO A 618 6.55 8.70 10.21
C PRO A 618 6.75 10.20 9.97
N GLU A 619 5.75 11.01 10.27
CA GLU A 619 5.82 12.47 10.07
C GLU A 619 6.82 13.14 11.01
N MET A 620 6.81 12.78 12.29
CA MET A 620 7.77 13.32 13.26
C MET A 620 9.19 12.86 12.92
N GLN A 621 9.37 11.58 12.58
CA GLN A 621 10.67 11.04 12.17
C GLN A 621 11.19 11.79 10.93
N LYS A 622 10.37 12.02 9.90
CA LYS A 622 10.75 12.79 8.70
C LYS A 622 11.21 14.21 9.02
N VAL A 623 10.60 14.85 10.02
CA VAL A 623 10.98 16.21 10.45
C VAL A 623 12.26 16.19 11.29
N VAL A 624 12.35 15.32 12.29
CA VAL A 624 13.52 15.21 13.18
C VAL A 624 14.77 14.79 12.42
N MET A 625 14.66 13.84 11.48
CA MET A 625 15.82 13.41 10.68
C MET A 625 16.36 14.55 9.80
N ARG A 626 15.53 15.50 9.35
CA ARG A 626 16.01 16.72 8.68
C ARG A 626 16.75 17.66 9.62
N TRP A 627 16.42 17.66 10.91
CA TRP A 627 17.15 18.45 11.90
C TRP A 627 18.52 17.84 12.21
N LEU A 628 18.65 16.52 12.10
CA LEU A 628 19.83 15.72 12.43
C LEU A 628 20.71 15.39 11.20
N GLU A 629 20.54 16.07 10.06
CA GLU A 629 21.25 15.77 8.81
C GLU A 629 22.79 15.77 8.94
N HIS A 630 23.33 16.47 9.95
CA HIS A 630 24.77 16.57 10.23
C HIS A 630 25.16 16.00 11.60
N GLU A 631 24.28 15.20 12.21
CA GLU A 631 24.51 14.60 13.54
C GLU A 631 24.65 13.07 13.41
N ASP A 632 25.31 12.44 14.38
CA ASP A 632 25.38 10.98 14.49
C ASP A 632 24.04 10.44 14.99
N ALA A 633 23.18 9.97 14.07
CA ALA A 633 21.82 9.54 14.38
C ALA A 633 21.51 8.14 13.82
N VAL A 634 20.92 7.30 14.66
CA VAL A 634 20.30 6.02 14.28
C VAL A 634 18.80 6.10 14.48
N THR A 635 18.03 5.42 13.64
CA THR A 635 16.56 5.44 13.71
C THR A 635 15.98 4.05 13.63
N GLU A 636 14.98 3.80 14.46
CA GLU A 636 14.12 2.63 14.37
C GLU A 636 12.70 3.11 14.04
N SER A 637 12.06 2.49 13.05
CA SER A 637 10.74 2.91 12.58
C SER A 637 9.81 1.71 12.51
N PHE A 638 8.68 1.83 13.20
CA PHE A 638 7.61 0.86 13.18
C PHE A 638 6.44 1.45 12.39
N LYS A 639 6.42 1.15 11.08
CA LYS A 639 5.37 1.59 10.15
C LYS A 639 4.24 0.56 10.14
N TYR A 640 3.31 0.62 11.11
CA TYR A 640 2.08 -0.17 11.06
C TYR A 640 0.86 0.60 11.57
#